data_AF-A0A3M1IVB8-F1
#
_entry.id   AF-A0A3M1IVB8-F1
#
_cell.length_a   1.000
_cell.length_b   1.000
_cell.length_c   1.000
_cell.angle_alpha   90.00
_cell.angle_beta   90.00
_cell.angle_gamma   90.00
#
_symmetry.space_group_name_H-M   'P 1'
#
loop_
_entity.id
_entity.type
_entity.pdbx_description
1 polymer ?
#
loop_
_entity_poly.entity_id
_entity_poly.type
_entity_poly.pdbx_seq_one_letter_code
_entity_poly.pdbx_strand_id
1 'polypeptide(L)'
;FTVTGGSGDYFLVNPDNDINYGRQPAGATNGLVTIFGNASAAATPGSTAPVQVVNSSPSTCRSEILMINVPICPDCTEPEITDIMRSEDNVCPGKTVTLSIVGDLGDATEWVWYEDACGQDPSIGTGTSIEVMPEESTMYFVRPEGGCGDPWDLCRGIMVTVDPTAIPDPPLTEDLLYCFREGAFGPELTAEGEPGATINWYFTDPGTTDAEPLSSPPTPFLGDPRIVTFYATQTVDGCESQAAPLTVTVRQLTNLEVTQNCVDAFSYDLDICFNAFNADPVAGQYTVTVGNTEYGPFNYADSEVDGFAAYCVNIPMAGDPTDAETLDVTVTDTEMTDGLTIDLFDEILAATSFENDLTGDQYIDTGDPMVDHDLVNNVGQQEIDVDADMAFDAFYFNTRNSMDGLTDGDFFGVTDFTGVVGAFTDGNQGYQFSDADGKVTLTGPAIDISNCETVEISVDIFVQETGWEGDDEIRITIVYDDGQNDTELLNTVGSDIDDLNIEGDWMTLSTVVSGTGTAQLIFEFDSNSGFEALYIDNISYSAMSCAADGAVAEQCSVTTEFTEESCFECPEIGMTAVEPGAVCLGEDAMFEITGLVNFAEEMNLETDFNVQLVEFLGGEPADAYEGGTVIADIPFAELMPGDDPDVLMASATTTPMTVGTVTVCAIINPTSEADMDCMPQACTQLIVHPLPTIGEEANIAVCNGGSTEITPTSGAIVAPAQASDLIISQYLEGSGNNKCIEIFNGTGAAVDLSTYSIRLYNNGNTMPNTMTALSGTLAAGDVYVICNPNADMAIRDLADLLATSATSFNGDDAIAIANNGVNVDVLGQIGVDPGSAWFGGGISTLNSTLTRKPEIFEGNDGTTMFDPSVEWTSSGIIDDTEGLGSHTFNAFDETPATVYNFYGDEELTDLLAEEVASFDPMTTLEDSPQTIYVTAVNPDTGCESEAVAITVEVIACEIAITDPCDCNDDASPIVFDAETGIYTNANDGTFGEVVAITGPEAAALPAGFDFRVLAVTDAIGVAAGDVLTYDAFGNGHYSVSFDHPDDVGYSITIGLFEDNQQVGDDFIISNVCAYPNPEFDPALDPIYCDFEPAITLGGIDDDDVNGPTSVTFTVNGNTAVAFDPTTLGEGVYEVVMTYTGADDGQGGISPDGTTPAYRGCTQEVVTSIVVEPVEISCISNVNVTLGE
;
A
#
# COMPACT_ATOMS: atom_id res chain seq x y z
N PHE A 1 31.72 39.59 84.95
CA PHE A 1 32.01 39.43 86.40
C PHE A 1 30.74 39.55 87.21
N THR A 2 30.58 38.73 88.25
CA THR A 2 29.47 38.86 89.22
C THR A 2 30.02 39.52 90.48
N VAL A 3 29.71 40.79 90.74
CA VAL A 3 29.92 41.40 92.06
C VAL A 3 28.73 41.00 92.92
N THR A 4 28.92 40.02 93.80
CA THR A 4 27.91 39.63 94.78
C THR A 4 27.78 40.72 95.85
N GLY A 5 26.80 41.60 95.68
CA GLY A 5 26.51 42.68 96.62
C GLY A 5 25.34 43.56 96.21
N GLY A 6 24.13 42.98 96.09
CA GLY A 6 22.87 43.74 95.98
C GLY A 6 22.56 44.26 94.57
N SER A 7 21.44 43.78 94.00
CA SER A 7 20.79 44.24 92.76
C SER A 7 21.66 44.39 91.49
N GLY A 8 21.74 43.34 90.69
CA GLY A 8 21.20 43.40 89.31
C GLY A 8 21.98 44.06 88.17
N ASP A 9 23.24 44.46 88.31
CA ASP A 9 23.97 45.10 87.20
C ASP A 9 25.04 44.18 86.57
N TYR A 10 25.01 44.05 85.24
CA TYR A 10 26.03 43.37 84.42
C TYR A 10 26.71 44.39 83.50
N PHE A 11 28.02 44.25 83.25
CA PHE A 11 28.77 45.04 82.28
C PHE A 11 29.05 44.18 81.04
N LEU A 12 28.70 44.68 79.85
CA LEU A 12 29.19 44.21 78.56
C LEU A 12 30.24 45.20 78.06
N VAL A 13 31.39 44.70 77.60
CA VAL A 13 32.43 45.50 76.95
C VAL A 13 32.51 45.00 75.51
N ASN A 14 32.42 45.91 74.53
CA ASN A 14 32.59 45.60 73.10
C ASN A 14 34.09 45.69 72.72
N PRO A 15 34.57 44.91 71.73
CA PRO A 15 35.90 44.99 71.10
C PRO A 15 36.57 46.38 70.99
N ASP A 16 35.79 47.43 70.69
CA ASP A 16 36.34 48.80 70.53
C ASP A 16 36.60 49.54 71.87
N ASN A 17 36.50 48.84 73.00
CA ASN A 17 36.81 49.32 74.35
C ASN A 17 35.92 50.46 74.88
N ASP A 18 34.72 50.63 74.30
CA ASP A 18 33.67 51.51 74.82
C ASP A 18 32.70 50.72 75.72
N ILE A 19 32.38 51.27 76.89
CA ILE A 19 31.43 50.66 77.85
C ILE A 19 30.06 51.32 77.69
N ASN A 20 29.11 50.62 77.10
CA ASN A 20 27.70 51.03 77.14
C ASN A 20 26.98 50.38 78.34
N TYR A 21 26.45 51.20 79.23
CA TYR A 21 25.56 50.75 80.30
C TYR A 21 24.22 50.28 79.70
N GLY A 22 23.85 49.03 79.96
CA GLY A 22 22.47 48.58 79.83
C GLY A 22 21.58 49.27 80.87
N ARG A 23 20.82 50.28 80.44
CA ARG A 23 19.65 50.92 81.07
C ARG A 23 19.80 51.31 82.56
N GLN A 24 20.10 52.59 82.83
CA GLN A 24 20.03 53.19 84.17
C GLN A 24 18.57 53.50 84.61
N PRO A 25 18.15 53.19 85.85
CA PRO A 25 17.06 53.89 86.53
C PRO A 25 17.57 55.22 87.12
N ALA A 26 16.73 56.24 87.15
CA ALA A 26 17.08 57.60 87.56
C ALA A 26 17.68 57.70 88.99
N GLY A 27 18.84 58.36 89.15
CA GLY A 27 19.12 59.13 90.38
C GLY A 27 20.45 59.01 91.15
N ALA A 28 21.60 58.59 90.59
CA ALA A 28 22.87 58.61 91.35
C ALA A 28 23.99 59.41 90.65
N THR A 29 24.67 60.28 91.41
CA THR A 29 25.74 61.17 90.98
C THR A 29 27.14 60.56 91.23
N ASN A 30 27.92 60.50 90.14
CA ASN A 30 29.36 60.42 89.95
C ASN A 30 30.29 60.18 91.16
N GLY A 31 30.66 58.91 91.37
CA GLY A 31 32.04 58.53 91.70
C GLY A 31 32.70 57.95 90.45
N LEU A 32 33.64 58.68 89.84
CA LEU A 32 34.32 58.28 88.61
C LEU A 32 35.28 57.13 88.93
N VAL A 33 34.99 55.92 88.44
CA VAL A 33 35.93 54.80 88.46
C VAL A 33 36.72 54.87 87.15
N THR A 34 37.99 55.26 87.23
CA THR A 34 38.89 55.31 86.08
C THR A 34 39.75 54.05 86.06
N ILE A 35 39.67 53.32 84.95
CA ILE A 35 40.48 52.13 84.69
C ILE A 35 41.68 52.56 83.83
N PHE A 36 42.89 52.26 84.30
CA PHE A 36 44.12 52.46 83.52
C PHE A 36 44.71 51.10 83.16
N GLY A 37 44.89 50.86 81.86
CA GLY A 37 45.58 49.70 81.34
C GLY A 37 45.98 49.92 79.89
N ASN A 38 47.28 50.11 79.65
CA ASN A 38 47.86 49.96 78.32
C ASN A 38 48.14 48.48 78.10
N ALA A 39 47.21 47.75 77.49
CA ALA A 39 47.57 46.53 76.78
C ALA A 39 48.12 46.95 75.41
N SER A 40 49.35 47.47 75.38
CA SER A 40 50.04 47.69 74.11
C SER A 40 50.47 46.34 73.56
N ALA A 41 49.83 45.92 72.46
CA ALA A 41 50.24 44.97 71.44
C ALA A 41 51.21 43.81 71.83
N ALA A 42 50.75 42.59 71.56
CA ALA A 42 51.40 41.28 71.76
C ALA A 42 51.17 40.64 73.14
N ALA A 43 49.93 40.27 73.44
CA ALA A 43 49.60 39.26 74.45
C ALA A 43 49.03 38.01 73.76
N THR A 44 49.67 36.87 73.98
CA THR A 44 49.24 35.55 73.49
C THR A 44 47.88 35.15 74.08
N PRO A 45 46.96 34.57 73.27
CA PRO A 45 45.68 34.02 73.74
C PRO A 45 45.87 33.06 74.93
N GLY A 46 45.00 33.17 75.94
CA GLY A 46 45.09 32.39 77.19
C GLY A 46 45.84 33.07 78.35
N SER A 47 46.22 34.34 78.22
CA SER A 47 46.84 35.13 79.31
C SER A 47 45.85 36.14 79.92
N THR A 48 45.95 36.36 81.24
CA THR A 48 45.16 37.38 81.96
C THR A 48 45.98 38.64 82.18
N ALA A 49 45.46 39.80 81.81
CA ALA A 49 46.11 41.09 82.05
C ALA A 49 45.56 41.75 83.35
N PRO A 50 46.44 42.30 84.22
CA PRO A 50 46.00 43.01 85.42
C PRO A 50 45.46 44.38 85.03
N VAL A 51 44.18 44.64 85.34
CA VAL A 51 43.55 45.94 85.12
C VAL A 51 43.53 46.71 86.44
N GLN A 52 44.02 47.95 86.42
CA GLN A 52 44.16 48.79 87.61
C GLN A 52 42.91 49.67 87.79
N VAL A 53 42.13 49.41 88.84
CA VAL A 53 40.98 50.24 89.20
C VAL A 53 41.42 51.22 90.29
N VAL A 54 41.40 52.52 89.98
CA VAL A 54 41.76 53.58 90.94
C VAL A 54 40.49 54.32 91.37
N ASN A 55 40.15 54.24 92.65
CA ASN A 55 39.11 55.07 93.24
C ASN A 55 39.78 56.29 93.91
N SER A 56 39.51 57.49 93.38
CA SER A 56 39.98 58.74 93.99
C SER A 56 38.81 59.49 94.60
N SER A 57 38.72 59.51 95.93
CA SER A 57 37.83 60.42 96.66
C SER A 57 38.55 61.77 96.87
N PRO A 58 37.90 62.93 96.67
CA PRO A 58 38.61 64.22 96.62
C PRO A 58 39.17 64.74 97.95
N SER A 59 39.04 64.03 99.07
CA SER A 59 39.23 64.63 100.41
C SER A 59 40.35 64.07 101.29
N THR A 60 41.11 63.05 100.87
CA THR A 60 42.32 62.60 101.59
C THR A 60 43.33 62.01 100.60
N CYS A 61 44.60 62.43 100.63
CA CYS A 61 45.68 61.86 99.80
C CYS A 61 46.04 60.40 100.19
N ARG A 62 45.16 59.45 99.89
CA ARG A 62 45.44 58.01 99.76
C ARG A 62 44.53 57.44 98.67
N SER A 63 45.12 56.88 97.61
CA SER A 63 44.45 56.00 96.65
C SER A 63 44.65 54.55 97.09
N GLU A 64 43.56 53.77 97.15
CA GLU A 64 43.65 52.31 97.20
C GLU A 64 43.56 51.77 95.77
N ILE A 65 44.46 50.85 95.44
CA ILE A 65 44.57 50.20 94.12
C ILE A 65 44.07 48.76 94.29
N LEU A 66 43.06 48.37 93.52
CA LEU A 66 42.64 46.98 93.36
C LEU A 66 43.03 46.49 91.96
N MET A 67 43.75 45.36 91.90
CA MET A 67 44.04 44.68 90.64
C MET A 67 43.06 43.52 90.46
N ILE A 68 42.41 43.46 89.29
CA ILE A 68 41.55 42.32 88.89
C ILE A 68 42.11 41.77 87.57
N ASN A 69 42.22 40.45 87.49
CA ASN A 69 42.63 39.75 86.26
C ASN A 69 41.37 39.39 85.46
N VAL A 70 41.26 39.92 84.24
CA VAL A 70 40.14 39.63 83.32
C VAL A 70 40.60 38.65 82.22
N PRO A 71 39.90 37.53 82.00
CA PRO A 71 40.11 36.70 80.83
C PRO A 71 39.59 37.44 79.59
N ILE A 72 40.44 37.57 78.58
CA ILE A 72 40.13 38.24 77.32
C ILE A 72 39.42 37.20 76.44
N CYS A 73 38.16 37.45 76.04
CA CYS A 73 37.57 36.69 74.93
C CYS A 73 38.27 37.14 73.65
N PRO A 74 38.69 36.23 72.76
CA PRO A 74 39.23 36.63 71.47
C PRO A 74 38.16 37.43 70.72
N ASP A 75 38.55 38.55 70.12
CA ASP A 75 37.74 39.23 69.12
C ASP A 75 37.43 38.20 68.03
N CYS A 76 36.14 37.98 67.77
CA CYS A 76 35.70 37.07 66.73
C CYS A 76 35.22 37.91 65.54
N THR A 77 35.78 37.66 64.37
CA THR A 77 35.49 38.36 63.13
C THR A 77 34.37 37.61 62.41
N GLU A 78 33.21 38.24 62.22
CA GLU A 78 32.10 37.62 61.48
C GLU A 78 32.50 37.42 60.01
N PRO A 79 32.14 36.29 59.39
CA PRO A 79 32.41 36.07 57.98
C PRO A 79 31.62 37.04 57.10
N GLU A 80 32.17 37.42 55.96
CA GLU A 80 31.51 38.25 54.96
C GLU A 80 31.68 37.64 53.57
N ILE A 81 30.57 37.40 52.86
CA ILE A 81 30.57 37.11 51.43
C ILE A 81 30.29 38.43 50.70
N THR A 82 31.31 38.97 50.04
CA THR A 82 31.20 40.19 49.23
C THR A 82 30.63 39.89 47.86
N ASP A 83 31.02 38.77 47.24
CA ASP A 83 30.50 38.33 45.95
C ASP A 83 30.64 36.81 45.75
N ILE A 84 29.85 36.26 44.84
CA ILE A 84 30.06 34.91 44.29
C ILE A 84 30.30 35.07 42.80
N MET A 85 31.40 34.52 42.32
CA MET A 85 31.75 34.54 40.90
C MET A 85 31.61 33.14 40.32
N ARG A 86 31.20 33.09 39.05
CA ARG A 86 31.23 31.90 38.20
C ARG A 86 32.27 32.13 37.11
N SER A 87 32.93 31.05 36.67
CA SER A 87 33.93 31.14 35.60
C SER A 87 33.32 31.56 34.26
N GLU A 88 32.05 31.23 34.02
CA GLU A 88 31.28 31.59 32.82
C GLU A 88 29.81 31.88 33.17
N ASP A 89 29.16 32.75 32.38
CA ASP A 89 27.83 33.27 32.67
C ASP A 89 26.66 32.40 32.15
N ASN A 90 26.85 31.76 30.99
CA ASN A 90 25.95 30.79 30.35
C ASN A 90 26.79 29.62 29.85
N VAL A 91 26.35 28.38 30.04
CA VAL A 91 27.10 27.19 29.64
C VAL A 91 26.23 26.15 28.94
N CYS A 92 26.83 25.28 28.13
CA CYS A 92 26.12 24.16 27.53
C CYS A 92 25.85 23.05 28.56
N PRO A 93 24.82 22.21 28.33
CA PRO A 93 24.49 21.10 29.21
C PRO A 93 25.72 20.23 29.50
N GLY A 94 26.02 20.00 30.77
CA GLY A 94 27.15 19.15 31.19
C GLY A 94 28.53 19.81 31.12
N LYS A 95 28.63 21.13 30.84
CA LYS A 95 29.92 21.84 30.91
C LYS A 95 30.31 22.14 32.37
N THR A 96 31.58 21.94 32.70
CA THR A 96 32.10 22.23 34.05
C THR A 96 32.24 23.73 34.28
N VAL A 97 31.66 24.24 35.37
CA VAL A 97 31.74 25.64 35.81
C VAL A 97 32.41 25.71 37.18
N THR A 98 33.41 26.59 37.32
CA THR A 98 34.01 26.86 38.63
C THR A 98 33.26 28.00 39.31
N LEU A 99 32.69 27.72 40.48
CA LEU A 99 32.13 28.73 41.37
C LEU A 99 33.16 29.13 42.42
N SER A 100 33.31 30.41 42.69
CA SER A 100 34.29 30.93 43.64
C SER A 100 33.73 32.07 44.48
N ILE A 101 34.19 32.14 45.72
CA ILE A 101 33.74 33.13 46.70
C ILE A 101 34.75 34.26 46.75
N VAL A 102 34.26 35.50 46.75
CA VAL A 102 35.03 36.66 47.16
C VAL A 102 34.49 37.11 48.51
N GLY A 103 35.27 36.87 49.57
CA GLY A 103 34.85 37.14 50.93
C GLY A 103 35.94 36.81 51.95
N ASP A 104 35.70 37.17 53.20
CA ASP A 104 36.55 36.81 54.33
C ASP A 104 35.79 35.79 55.19
N LEU A 105 36.40 34.64 55.44
CA LEU A 105 35.80 33.60 56.28
C LEU A 105 35.77 34.03 57.75
N GLY A 106 36.47 35.11 58.11
CA GLY A 106 36.57 35.56 59.49
C GLY A 106 37.07 34.42 60.38
N ASP A 107 36.34 34.15 61.45
CA ASP A 107 36.62 33.02 62.34
C ASP A 107 35.72 31.79 62.11
N ALA A 108 35.00 31.71 60.99
CA ALA A 108 34.37 30.46 60.56
C ALA A 108 35.41 29.40 60.14
N THR A 109 35.04 28.13 60.26
CA THR A 109 35.98 27.04 59.99
C THR A 109 36.06 26.69 58.51
N GLU A 110 34.95 26.83 57.79
CA GLU A 110 34.89 26.54 56.36
C GLU A 110 33.70 27.22 55.67
N TRP A 111 33.81 27.36 54.35
CA TRP A 111 32.67 27.62 53.47
C TRP A 111 32.08 26.29 53.04
N VAL A 112 30.75 26.17 53.08
CA VAL A 112 30.03 24.95 52.65
C VAL A 112 29.06 25.31 51.53
N TRP A 113 29.11 24.53 50.45
CA TRP A 113 28.32 24.73 49.24
C TRP A 113 27.16 23.74 49.16
N TYR A 114 26.07 24.22 48.58
CA TYR A 114 24.80 23.52 48.45
C TYR A 114 24.22 23.76 47.06
N GLU A 115 23.44 22.80 46.57
CA GLU A 115 22.66 22.89 45.34
C GLU A 115 21.19 23.13 45.70
N ASP A 116 20.49 23.92 44.89
CA ASP A 116 19.07 24.30 44.94
C ASP A 116 18.59 25.09 46.18
N ALA A 117 19.10 24.79 47.37
CA ALA A 117 18.72 25.48 48.59
C ALA A 117 19.85 25.50 49.63
N CYS A 118 19.92 26.60 50.39
CA CYS A 118 20.95 26.77 51.40
C CYS A 118 20.79 25.84 52.62
N GLY A 119 21.84 25.11 52.97
CA GLY A 119 21.87 24.26 54.17
C GLY A 119 21.13 22.94 54.03
N GLN A 120 20.84 22.50 52.81
CA GLN A 120 20.25 21.20 52.52
C GLN A 120 21.32 20.11 52.50
N ASP A 121 21.12 19.01 53.22
CA ASP A 121 22.02 17.86 53.14
C ASP A 121 21.63 16.94 51.96
N PRO A 122 22.61 16.40 51.20
CA PRO A 122 24.05 16.56 51.39
C PRO A 122 24.59 17.87 50.80
N SER A 123 25.60 18.47 51.46
CA SER A 123 26.41 19.53 50.85
C SER A 123 27.16 18.99 49.63
N ILE A 124 27.26 19.79 48.57
CA ILE A 124 27.97 19.41 47.33
C ILE A 124 29.49 19.66 47.40
N GLY A 125 29.95 20.44 48.38
CA GLY A 125 31.38 20.69 48.55
C GLY A 125 31.70 21.67 49.67
N THR A 126 32.99 21.83 49.97
CA THR A 126 33.51 22.81 50.94
C THR A 126 34.71 23.56 50.35
N GLY A 127 34.94 24.77 50.84
CA GLY A 127 36.07 25.62 50.44
C GLY A 127 35.67 26.87 49.66
N THR A 128 36.66 27.69 49.31
CA THR A 128 36.44 28.98 48.64
C THR A 128 36.03 28.87 47.17
N SER A 129 36.08 27.66 46.60
CA SER A 129 35.64 27.38 45.24
C SER A 129 35.24 25.91 45.07
N ILE A 130 34.30 25.64 44.15
CA ILE A 130 33.90 24.29 43.73
C ILE A 130 33.77 24.23 42.20
N GLU A 131 33.83 23.03 41.64
CA GLU A 131 33.48 22.76 40.25
C GLU A 131 32.13 22.03 40.21
N VAL A 132 31.23 22.50 39.34
CA VAL A 132 29.88 21.94 39.16
C VAL A 132 29.64 21.69 37.67
N MET A 133 28.79 20.72 37.35
CA MET A 133 28.54 20.30 35.96
C MET A 133 27.03 20.18 35.71
N PRO A 134 26.31 21.32 35.63
CA PRO A 134 24.86 21.31 35.51
C PRO A 134 24.40 20.92 34.10
N GLU A 135 23.40 20.03 34.00
CA GLU A 135 22.71 19.70 32.73
C GLU A 135 21.53 20.66 32.44
N GLU A 136 21.02 21.35 33.47
CA GLU A 136 19.99 22.38 33.36
C GLU A 136 20.37 23.61 34.20
N SER A 137 19.65 24.73 34.06
CA SER A 137 19.96 25.95 34.81
C SER A 137 19.78 25.77 36.31
N THR A 138 20.87 25.57 37.06
CA THR A 138 20.87 25.23 38.50
C THR A 138 21.26 26.43 39.37
N MET A 139 20.64 26.57 40.55
CA MET A 139 21.01 27.57 41.55
C MET A 139 21.86 26.96 42.65
N TYR A 140 23.04 27.54 42.90
CA TYR A 140 23.99 27.08 43.91
C TYR A 140 24.10 28.08 45.05
N PHE A 141 24.28 27.58 46.27
CA PHE A 141 24.35 28.40 47.48
C PHE A 141 25.63 28.13 48.25
N VAL A 142 26.10 29.14 48.97
CA VAL A 142 27.21 29.01 49.90
C VAL A 142 26.98 29.81 51.18
N ARG A 143 27.41 29.22 52.30
CA ARG A 143 27.44 29.88 53.60
C ARG A 143 28.68 29.47 54.41
N PRO A 144 29.10 30.30 55.40
CA PRO A 144 30.17 29.94 56.32
C PRO A 144 29.62 29.08 57.47
N GLU A 145 30.37 28.07 57.90
CA GLU A 145 30.01 27.23 59.04
C GLU A 145 31.11 27.21 60.13
N GLY A 146 30.70 27.03 61.39
CA GLY A 146 31.61 26.85 62.53
C GLY A 146 32.19 28.13 63.18
N GLY A 147 31.77 29.33 62.75
CA GLY A 147 32.25 30.63 63.26
C GLY A 147 31.27 31.40 64.15
N CYS A 148 31.56 32.68 64.38
CA CYS A 148 30.63 33.63 64.97
C CYS A 148 29.79 34.35 63.89
N GLY A 149 28.47 34.46 64.11
CA GLY A 149 27.50 35.00 63.14
C GLY A 149 26.34 34.02 62.92
N ASP A 150 25.18 34.48 62.44
CA ASP A 150 24.07 33.60 62.06
C ASP A 150 24.28 33.10 60.62
N PRO A 151 24.51 31.80 60.40
CA PRO A 151 24.82 31.26 59.07
C PRO A 151 23.71 31.48 58.03
N TRP A 152 22.46 31.67 58.47
CA TRP A 152 21.31 31.86 57.58
C TRP A 152 21.27 33.27 56.97
N ASP A 153 21.66 34.29 57.73
CA ASP A 153 21.73 35.68 57.24
C ASP A 153 22.91 35.90 56.26
N LEU A 154 23.92 35.01 56.33
CA LEU A 154 25.13 35.06 55.52
C LEU A 154 25.09 34.12 54.30
N CYS A 155 23.98 33.43 54.05
CA CYS A 155 23.87 32.58 52.88
C CYS A 155 23.67 33.38 51.59
N ARG A 156 24.39 33.03 50.53
CA ARG A 156 24.32 33.68 49.21
C ARG A 156 24.18 32.63 48.11
N GLY A 157 23.39 32.95 47.09
CA GLY A 157 23.14 32.07 45.95
C GLY A 157 23.62 32.67 44.64
N ILE A 158 24.04 31.82 43.71
CA ILE A 158 24.39 32.15 42.33
C ILE A 158 23.69 31.15 41.40
N MET A 159 23.04 31.64 40.34
CA MET A 159 22.50 30.79 39.29
C MET A 159 23.59 30.49 38.26
N VAL A 160 23.71 29.24 37.81
CA VAL A 160 24.42 28.89 36.59
C VAL A 160 23.37 28.61 35.53
N THR A 161 23.35 29.41 34.47
CA THR A 161 22.35 29.26 33.41
C THR A 161 22.89 28.27 32.37
N VAL A 162 22.13 27.21 32.12
CA VAL A 162 22.36 26.28 31.00
C VAL A 162 21.43 26.64 29.86
N ASP A 163 21.98 26.86 28.67
CA ASP A 163 21.24 27.16 27.45
C ASP A 163 21.31 25.98 26.47
N PRO A 164 20.24 25.18 26.32
CA PRO A 164 20.21 24.06 25.39
C PRO A 164 20.15 24.50 23.92
N THR A 165 19.85 25.77 23.63
CA THR A 165 19.84 26.33 22.26
C THR A 165 21.20 26.82 21.78
N ALA A 166 22.23 26.72 22.64
CA ALA A 166 23.60 27.12 22.32
C ALA A 166 24.44 26.00 21.67
N ILE A 167 23.87 24.81 21.43
CA ILE A 167 24.53 23.77 20.63
C ILE A 167 24.36 24.16 19.16
N PRO A 168 25.45 24.46 18.43
CA PRO A 168 25.37 24.79 17.01
C PRO A 168 24.89 23.58 16.20
N ASP A 169 24.30 23.84 15.03
CA ASP A 169 23.94 22.78 14.09
C ASP A 169 25.21 21.99 13.68
N PRO A 170 25.11 20.72 13.24
CA PRO A 170 26.25 20.03 12.64
C PRO A 170 26.84 20.82 11.45
N PRO A 171 28.16 20.77 11.20
CA PRO A 171 28.73 21.42 10.02
C PRO A 171 28.21 20.73 8.75
N LEU A 172 28.11 21.48 7.66
CA LEU A 172 27.77 20.92 6.37
C LEU A 172 28.96 20.14 5.82
N THR A 173 28.75 18.86 5.56
CA THR A 173 29.70 17.95 4.93
C THR A 173 29.22 17.58 3.53
N GLU A 174 30.15 17.30 2.64
CA GLU A 174 29.89 16.85 1.28
C GLU A 174 30.68 15.57 1.06
N ASP A 175 30.00 14.51 0.64
CA ASP A 175 30.64 13.22 0.36
C ASP A 175 31.58 13.35 -0.84
N LEU A 176 32.76 12.71 -0.74
CA LEU A 176 33.84 12.88 -1.71
C LEU A 176 34.21 11.57 -2.40
N LEU A 177 34.34 11.64 -3.73
CA LEU A 177 34.79 10.53 -4.56
C LEU A 177 36.23 10.75 -5.04
N TYR A 178 37.09 9.74 -4.90
CA TYR A 178 38.45 9.73 -5.43
C TYR A 178 38.75 8.47 -6.24
N CYS A 179 39.62 8.59 -7.23
CA CYS A 179 40.20 7.43 -7.91
C CYS A 179 41.30 6.78 -7.07
N PHE A 180 41.39 5.45 -7.12
CA PHE A 180 42.47 4.66 -6.56
C PHE A 180 43.79 5.13 -7.16
N ARG A 181 44.74 5.41 -6.30
CA ARG A 181 46.09 5.76 -6.67
C ARG A 181 47.02 5.14 -5.64
N GLU A 182 47.71 4.09 -6.05
CA GLU A 182 48.59 3.31 -5.19
C GLU A 182 49.55 4.24 -4.40
N GLY A 183 49.47 4.19 -3.07
CA GLY A 183 50.33 4.96 -2.18
C GLY A 183 50.03 6.46 -2.07
N ALA A 184 48.96 6.99 -2.67
CA ALA A 184 48.60 8.41 -2.61
C ALA A 184 47.55 8.72 -1.53
N PHE A 185 47.43 10.01 -1.21
CA PHE A 185 46.43 10.58 -0.31
C PHE A 185 45.68 11.70 -1.04
N GLY A 186 44.37 11.81 -0.80
CA GLY A 186 43.54 12.92 -1.27
C GLY A 186 43.84 14.23 -0.53
N PRO A 187 43.25 15.36 -0.96
CA PRO A 187 43.33 16.62 -0.23
C PRO A 187 42.73 16.50 1.18
N GLU A 188 43.08 17.45 2.05
CA GLU A 188 42.49 17.54 3.38
C GLU A 188 40.98 17.75 3.26
N LEU A 189 40.19 16.95 3.99
CA LEU A 189 38.74 17.09 4.00
C LEU A 189 38.33 18.45 4.56
N THR A 190 37.25 18.99 3.99
CA THR A 190 36.67 20.27 4.42
C THR A 190 35.21 20.07 4.81
N ALA A 191 34.75 20.83 5.78
CA ALA A 191 33.34 20.94 6.15
C ALA A 191 33.04 22.42 6.35
N GLU A 192 31.84 22.86 5.97
CA GLU A 192 31.42 24.24 6.11
C GLU A 192 30.67 24.41 7.44
N GLY A 193 31.31 25.12 8.37
CA GLY A 193 30.71 25.49 9.65
C GLY A 193 30.09 26.89 9.60
N GLU A 194 29.34 27.22 10.64
CA GLU A 194 28.81 28.55 10.88
C GLU A 194 29.93 29.60 10.95
N PRO A 195 29.65 30.88 10.64
CA PRO A 195 30.66 31.94 10.66
C PRO A 195 31.37 32.08 12.01
N GLY A 196 32.65 31.66 12.06
CA GLY A 196 33.48 31.70 13.27
C GLY A 196 33.61 30.37 14.01
N ALA A 197 32.97 29.31 13.51
CA ALA A 197 33.07 27.96 14.04
C ALA A 197 34.47 27.34 13.83
N THR A 198 34.86 26.43 14.72
CA THR A 198 36.03 25.55 14.55
C THR A 198 35.56 24.14 14.23
N ILE A 199 36.02 23.55 13.12
CA ILE A 199 35.66 22.18 12.73
C ILE A 199 36.59 21.17 13.43
N ASN A 200 36.00 20.18 14.09
CA ASN A 200 36.72 19.03 14.66
C ASN A 200 36.38 17.77 13.87
N TRP A 201 37.37 16.93 13.57
CA TRP A 201 37.20 15.71 12.76
C TRP A 201 37.43 14.43 13.57
N TYR A 202 36.77 13.34 13.20
CA TYR A 202 36.82 12.05 13.87
C TYR A 202 36.81 10.88 12.85
N PHE A 203 37.44 9.75 13.16
CA PHE A 203 37.36 8.51 12.36
C PHE A 203 36.14 7.65 12.68
N THR A 204 35.51 7.89 13.82
CA THR A 204 34.32 7.20 14.31
C THR A 204 33.40 8.24 14.92
N ASP A 205 32.10 7.97 14.92
CA ASP A 205 31.11 8.91 15.43
C ASP A 205 31.35 9.22 16.93
N PRO A 206 31.62 10.49 17.30
CA PRO A 206 31.82 10.90 18.68
C PRO A 206 30.50 10.94 19.48
N GLY A 207 29.33 10.90 18.84
CA GLY A 207 28.03 10.83 19.53
C GLY A 207 27.72 9.47 20.16
N THR A 208 28.37 8.41 19.68
CA THR A 208 28.12 7.01 20.09
C THR A 208 29.32 6.35 20.76
N THR A 209 30.49 6.98 20.73
CA THR A 209 31.74 6.47 21.32
C THR A 209 32.55 7.61 21.96
N ASP A 210 33.39 7.31 22.96
CA ASP A 210 34.35 8.29 23.55
C ASP A 210 35.51 8.58 22.56
N ALA A 211 35.21 9.05 21.35
CA ALA A 211 36.17 9.33 20.30
C ALA A 211 36.87 10.67 20.54
N GLU A 212 38.20 10.69 20.43
CA GLU A 212 38.99 11.93 20.55
C GLU A 212 39.13 12.61 19.17
N PRO A 213 39.05 13.96 19.10
CA PRO A 213 39.18 14.69 17.84
C PRO A 213 40.56 14.53 17.22
N LEU A 214 40.60 14.48 15.89
CA LEU A 214 41.81 14.44 15.09
C LEU A 214 42.58 15.76 15.19
N SER A 215 43.91 15.68 15.20
CA SER A 215 44.78 16.84 15.33
C SER A 215 44.80 17.77 14.11
N SER A 216 44.25 17.31 12.99
CA SER A 216 44.12 18.03 11.72
C SER A 216 42.98 17.41 10.92
N PRO A 217 42.42 18.12 9.91
CA PRO A 217 41.52 17.50 8.97
C PRO A 217 42.16 16.25 8.34
N PRO A 218 41.41 15.15 8.19
CA PRO A 218 41.94 13.91 7.63
C PRO A 218 42.26 14.08 6.14
N THR A 219 43.29 13.37 5.67
CA THR A 219 43.55 13.16 4.25
C THR A 219 43.22 11.70 3.92
N PRO A 220 42.22 11.43 3.07
CA PRO A 220 41.83 10.06 2.78
C PRO A 220 42.94 9.36 2.00
N PHE A 221 43.36 8.18 2.44
CA PHE A 221 44.32 7.35 1.70
C PHE A 221 43.60 6.71 0.50
N LEU A 222 44.23 6.82 -0.68
CA LEU A 222 43.68 6.43 -1.98
C LEU A 222 44.30 5.12 -2.50
N GLY A 223 45.17 4.47 -1.72
CA GLY A 223 45.97 3.33 -2.16
C GLY A 223 45.30 1.96 -2.02
N ASP A 224 44.00 1.92 -1.72
CA ASP A 224 43.16 0.73 -1.71
C ASP A 224 41.70 1.13 -2.01
N PRO A 225 40.98 0.42 -2.90
CA PRO A 225 39.57 0.71 -3.15
C PRO A 225 38.74 0.40 -1.90
N ARG A 226 37.99 1.39 -1.43
CA ARG A 226 37.24 1.30 -0.17
C ARG A 226 36.28 2.46 -0.02
N ILE A 227 35.35 2.30 0.90
CA ILE A 227 34.50 3.37 1.43
C ILE A 227 34.96 3.66 2.86
N VAL A 228 35.23 4.91 3.19
CA VAL A 228 35.60 5.35 4.55
C VAL A 228 34.76 6.54 4.95
N THR A 229 33.97 6.38 6.01
CA THR A 229 33.22 7.49 6.61
C THR A 229 34.07 8.20 7.67
N PHE A 230 34.14 9.52 7.56
CA PHE A 230 34.68 10.43 8.55
C PHE A 230 33.53 11.20 9.20
N TYR A 231 33.77 11.78 10.36
CA TYR A 231 32.76 12.59 11.05
C TYR A 231 33.34 13.96 11.36
N ALA A 232 32.58 15.02 11.11
CA ALA A 232 32.92 16.39 11.44
C ALA A 232 31.90 16.96 12.43
N THR A 233 32.37 17.63 13.47
CA THR A 233 31.53 18.49 14.32
C THR A 233 32.03 19.92 14.20
N GLN A 234 31.24 20.87 14.68
CA GLN A 234 31.67 22.25 14.79
C GLN A 234 31.54 22.77 16.22
N THR A 235 32.53 23.55 16.64
CA THR A 235 32.50 24.25 17.92
C THR A 235 32.26 25.74 17.71
N VAL A 236 31.17 26.25 18.25
CA VAL A 236 30.82 27.68 18.29
C VAL A 236 30.67 28.10 19.75
N ASP A 237 31.35 29.19 20.14
CA ASP A 237 31.33 29.76 21.51
C ASP A 237 31.58 28.73 22.64
N GLY A 238 32.31 27.66 22.35
CA GLY A 238 32.69 26.62 23.31
C GLY A 238 31.67 25.48 23.46
N CYS A 239 30.69 25.39 22.57
CA CYS A 239 29.73 24.29 22.47
C CYS A 239 29.94 23.55 21.14
N GLU A 240 30.09 22.23 21.21
CA GLU A 240 30.32 21.36 20.06
C GLU A 240 28.99 20.77 19.57
N SER A 241 28.77 20.80 18.26
CA SER A 241 27.56 20.29 17.60
C SER A 241 27.47 18.76 17.65
N GLN A 242 26.34 18.22 17.19
CA GLN A 242 26.30 16.82 16.73
C GLN A 242 27.26 16.60 15.55
N ALA A 243 27.65 15.34 15.32
CA ALA A 243 28.54 14.97 14.24
C ALA A 243 27.81 14.83 12.90
N ALA A 244 28.34 15.46 11.86
CA ALA A 244 27.97 15.27 10.47
C ALA A 244 28.88 14.19 9.84
N PRO A 245 28.34 13.12 9.23
CA PRO A 245 29.13 12.17 8.48
C PRO A 245 29.60 12.76 7.14
N LEU A 246 30.79 12.36 6.70
CA LEU A 246 31.35 12.62 5.38
C LEU A 246 31.94 11.30 4.86
N THR A 247 31.34 10.74 3.82
CA THR A 247 31.79 9.50 3.20
C THR A 247 32.82 9.79 2.12
N VAL A 248 33.97 9.12 2.20
CA VAL A 248 34.98 9.13 1.14
C VAL A 248 35.02 7.78 0.44
N THR A 249 34.69 7.78 -0.84
CA THR A 249 34.72 6.59 -1.70
C THR A 249 35.97 6.61 -2.58
N VAL A 250 36.76 5.53 -2.55
CA VAL A 250 37.96 5.33 -3.38
C VAL A 250 37.70 4.14 -4.32
N ARG A 251 37.65 4.36 -5.64
CA ARG A 251 37.38 3.32 -6.65
C ARG A 251 38.59 3.06 -7.54
N GLN A 252 38.87 1.80 -7.91
CA GLN A 252 39.89 1.43 -8.91
C GLN A 252 39.26 1.37 -10.31
N LEU A 253 39.88 2.04 -11.28
CA LEU A 253 39.44 2.05 -12.68
C LEU A 253 40.17 0.96 -13.48
N THR A 254 39.41 0.28 -14.35
CA THR A 254 39.90 -0.60 -15.42
C THR A 254 39.16 -0.25 -16.71
N ASN A 255 39.65 0.75 -17.45
CA ASN A 255 39.10 1.15 -18.75
C ASN A 255 40.25 1.16 -19.76
N LEU A 256 40.36 0.09 -20.54
CA LEU A 256 41.13 0.07 -21.77
C LEU A 256 40.18 0.53 -22.88
N GLU A 257 40.33 1.78 -23.34
CA GLU A 257 39.55 2.31 -24.45
C GLU A 257 40.31 2.01 -25.74
N VAL A 258 39.71 1.24 -26.65
CA VAL A 258 40.28 0.92 -27.96
C VAL A 258 39.65 1.87 -28.97
N THR A 259 40.44 2.80 -29.48
CA THR A 259 39.92 3.95 -30.23
C THR A 259 39.95 3.73 -31.75
N GLN A 260 40.62 2.67 -32.23
CA GLN A 260 40.67 2.36 -33.66
C GLN A 260 41.08 0.91 -33.90
N ASN A 261 40.26 0.18 -34.66
CA ASN A 261 40.55 -1.13 -35.24
C ASN A 261 40.18 -1.05 -36.73
N CYS A 262 41.15 -0.76 -37.59
CA CYS A 262 40.95 -0.78 -39.04
C CYS A 262 41.58 -2.06 -39.58
N VAL A 263 40.86 -2.81 -40.41
CA VAL A 263 41.50 -3.76 -41.33
C VAL A 263 41.70 -3.01 -42.63
N ASP A 264 42.94 -2.78 -43.02
CA ASP A 264 43.25 -2.28 -44.35
C ASP A 264 42.81 -3.34 -45.38
N ALA A 265 41.86 -2.97 -46.26
CA ALA A 265 41.25 -3.85 -47.28
C ALA A 265 42.28 -4.51 -48.21
N PHE A 266 43.50 -3.99 -48.25
CA PHE A 266 44.50 -4.25 -49.27
C PHE A 266 45.77 -4.88 -48.72
N SER A 267 46.13 -4.56 -47.47
CA SER A 267 47.26 -5.18 -46.77
C SER A 267 46.85 -6.25 -45.75
N TYR A 268 45.58 -6.24 -45.30
CA TYR A 268 45.07 -7.00 -44.16
C TYR A 268 45.83 -6.72 -42.85
N ASP A 269 46.49 -5.57 -42.75
CA ASP A 269 47.13 -5.11 -41.53
C ASP A 269 46.05 -4.54 -40.59
N LEU A 270 46.14 -4.89 -39.30
CA LEU A 270 45.20 -4.45 -38.27
C LEU A 270 45.92 -3.48 -37.32
N ASP A 271 45.50 -2.21 -37.33
CA ASP A 271 45.98 -1.22 -36.38
C ASP A 271 45.11 -1.22 -35.13
N ILE A 272 45.73 -1.42 -33.97
CA ILE A 272 45.06 -1.46 -32.67
C ILE A 272 45.68 -0.39 -31.80
N CYS A 273 44.91 0.65 -31.50
CA CYS A 273 45.29 1.72 -30.58
C CYS A 273 44.43 1.66 -29.32
N PHE A 274 45.08 1.73 -28.16
CA PHE A 274 44.37 1.76 -26.89
C PHE A 274 45.04 2.70 -25.89
N ASN A 275 44.25 3.29 -25.01
CA ASN A 275 44.77 4.09 -23.91
C ASN A 275 44.95 3.20 -22.67
N ALA A 276 46.14 3.25 -22.05
CA ALA A 276 46.36 2.60 -20.76
C ALA A 276 46.79 3.63 -19.71
N PHE A 277 45.93 3.89 -18.72
CA PHE A 277 46.30 4.72 -17.59
C PHE A 277 47.20 3.94 -16.63
N ASN A 278 48.39 4.47 -16.36
CA ASN A 278 49.34 3.98 -15.35
C ASN A 278 50.20 2.76 -15.73
N ALA A 279 50.49 2.55 -17.03
CA ALA A 279 51.49 1.56 -17.44
C ALA A 279 52.85 1.87 -16.78
N ASP A 280 53.47 0.91 -16.08
CA ASP A 280 54.85 1.06 -15.60
C ASP A 280 55.76 1.19 -16.84
N PRO A 281 56.30 2.39 -17.13
CA PRO A 281 57.04 2.65 -18.36
C PRO A 281 58.39 1.93 -18.39
N VAL A 282 58.73 1.14 -17.35
CA VAL A 282 60.00 0.43 -17.22
C VAL A 282 59.83 -1.10 -17.21
N ALA A 283 58.61 -1.64 -17.05
CA ALA A 283 58.42 -3.10 -16.93
C ALA A 283 57.12 -3.69 -17.52
N GLY A 284 56.08 -2.89 -17.83
CA GLY A 284 54.82 -3.45 -18.33
C GLY A 284 54.93 -3.99 -19.76
N GLN A 285 54.30 -5.13 -20.03
CA GLN A 285 54.14 -5.71 -21.37
C GLN A 285 52.67 -6.08 -21.61
N TYR A 286 52.21 -5.98 -22.84
CA TYR A 286 50.88 -6.42 -23.26
C TYR A 286 50.97 -7.37 -24.46
N THR A 287 50.02 -8.27 -24.60
CA THR A 287 49.81 -9.08 -25.81
C THR A 287 48.47 -8.72 -26.44
N VAL A 288 48.34 -8.97 -27.73
CA VAL A 288 47.14 -8.76 -28.53
C VAL A 288 46.80 -10.06 -29.22
N THR A 289 45.62 -10.62 -28.99
CA THR A 289 45.14 -11.84 -29.63
C THR A 289 44.11 -11.47 -30.67
N VAL A 290 44.28 -11.91 -31.91
CA VAL A 290 43.32 -11.72 -32.99
C VAL A 290 42.81 -13.11 -33.40
N GLY A 291 41.52 -13.35 -33.22
CA GLY A 291 40.92 -14.69 -33.27
C GLY A 291 41.59 -15.64 -32.28
N ASN A 292 42.39 -16.60 -32.79
CA ASN A 292 43.12 -17.59 -31.98
C ASN A 292 44.65 -17.36 -31.95
N THR A 293 45.13 -16.27 -32.54
CA THR A 293 46.56 -16.01 -32.72
C THR A 293 47.00 -14.86 -31.83
N GLU A 294 47.93 -15.12 -30.92
CA GLU A 294 48.51 -14.12 -30.01
C GLU A 294 49.74 -13.44 -30.64
N TYR A 295 49.76 -12.11 -30.58
CA TYR A 295 50.80 -11.21 -31.05
C TYR A 295 51.38 -10.43 -29.86
N GLY A 296 52.69 -10.16 -29.88
CA GLY A 296 53.43 -9.55 -28.76
C GLY A 296 54.43 -10.52 -28.10
N PRO A 297 54.89 -10.25 -26.86
CA PRO A 297 54.54 -9.10 -26.03
C PRO A 297 55.12 -7.79 -26.57
N PHE A 298 54.33 -6.73 -26.49
CA PHE A 298 54.69 -5.36 -26.81
C PHE A 298 55.00 -4.60 -25.52
N ASN A 299 55.97 -3.68 -25.55
CA ASN A 299 56.28 -2.86 -24.36
C ASN A 299 55.50 -1.56 -24.42
N TYR A 300 54.91 -1.14 -23.29
CA TYR A 300 54.34 0.20 -23.16
C TYR A 300 55.38 1.31 -23.39
N ALA A 301 56.68 1.04 -23.23
CA ALA A 301 57.73 2.04 -23.42
C ALA A 301 58.01 2.42 -24.89
N ASP A 302 57.48 1.67 -25.86
CA ASP A 302 57.88 1.77 -27.27
C ASP A 302 56.95 2.66 -28.13
N SER A 303 55.86 3.21 -27.59
CA SER A 303 54.94 4.12 -28.32
C SER A 303 54.98 5.55 -27.76
N GLU A 304 55.48 6.48 -28.58
CA GLU A 304 55.41 7.92 -28.33
C GLU A 304 54.54 8.54 -29.43
N VAL A 305 53.28 8.86 -29.13
CA VAL A 305 52.47 9.75 -29.97
C VAL A 305 51.82 10.82 -29.08
N ASP A 306 52.44 12.01 -29.09
CA ASP A 306 51.89 13.35 -28.75
C ASP A 306 50.99 13.53 -27.51
N GLY A 307 51.42 13.00 -26.36
CA GLY A 307 51.06 13.60 -25.07
C GLY A 307 49.76 13.12 -24.42
N PHE A 308 49.10 12.11 -24.99
CA PHE A 308 48.07 11.28 -24.36
C PHE A 308 48.60 9.84 -24.25
N ALA A 309 48.17 9.07 -23.26
CA ALA A 309 48.71 7.73 -22.95
C ALA A 309 48.19 6.64 -23.92
N ALA A 310 48.32 6.88 -25.22
CA ALA A 310 47.89 6.00 -26.31
C ALA A 310 49.02 5.05 -26.73
N TYR A 311 48.71 3.75 -26.75
CA TYR A 311 49.59 2.67 -27.16
C TYR A 311 49.00 2.04 -28.42
N CYS A 312 49.71 2.20 -29.53
CA CYS A 312 49.28 1.68 -30.83
C CYS A 312 50.22 0.55 -31.25
N VAL A 313 49.64 -0.51 -31.80
CA VAL A 313 50.35 -1.60 -32.43
C VAL A 313 49.72 -1.94 -33.77
N ASN A 314 50.57 -2.00 -34.79
CA ASN A 314 50.21 -2.54 -36.09
C ASN A 314 50.45 -4.06 -36.06
N ILE A 315 49.41 -4.85 -36.37
CA ILE A 315 49.46 -6.29 -36.50
C ILE A 315 49.41 -6.63 -38.00
N PRO A 316 50.58 -6.87 -38.64
CA PRO A 316 50.60 -7.10 -40.07
C PRO A 316 50.02 -8.47 -40.44
N MET A 317 49.20 -8.51 -41.49
CA MET A 317 48.49 -9.70 -41.98
C MET A 317 47.70 -10.41 -40.87
N ALA A 318 46.82 -9.70 -40.18
CA ALA A 318 46.04 -10.21 -39.05
C ALA A 318 45.03 -11.32 -39.42
N GLY A 319 44.86 -11.56 -40.72
CA GLY A 319 43.93 -12.52 -41.31
C GLY A 319 43.09 -11.81 -42.37
N ASP A 320 42.78 -12.48 -43.48
CA ASP A 320 41.93 -11.93 -44.53
C ASP A 320 40.49 -11.77 -43.98
N PRO A 321 39.97 -10.54 -43.79
CA PRO A 321 38.65 -10.29 -43.21
C PRO A 321 37.52 -10.72 -44.14
N THR A 322 37.79 -11.03 -45.42
CA THR A 322 36.76 -11.51 -46.35
C THR A 322 36.25 -12.92 -46.03
N ASP A 323 36.95 -13.66 -45.14
CA ASP A 323 36.60 -15.01 -44.69
C ASP A 323 36.00 -15.07 -43.26
N ALA A 324 35.89 -13.95 -42.54
CA ALA A 324 35.45 -13.90 -41.14
C ALA A 324 34.18 -13.05 -40.96
N GLU A 325 33.07 -13.69 -40.58
CA GLU A 325 31.80 -13.01 -40.23
C GLU A 325 31.90 -12.20 -38.91
N THR A 326 32.93 -12.43 -38.09
CA THR A 326 33.26 -11.74 -36.83
C THR A 326 34.75 -11.94 -36.52
N LEU A 327 35.44 -10.89 -36.02
CA LEU A 327 36.87 -10.93 -35.68
C LEU A 327 37.09 -10.54 -34.22
N ASP A 328 37.24 -11.54 -33.33
CA ASP A 328 37.54 -11.30 -31.90
C ASP A 328 38.95 -10.70 -31.72
N VAL A 329 39.06 -9.47 -31.21
CA VAL A 329 40.34 -8.85 -30.83
C VAL A 329 40.45 -8.75 -29.32
N THR A 330 41.42 -9.45 -28.71
CA THR A 330 41.66 -9.44 -27.25
C THR A 330 42.99 -8.83 -26.84
N VAL A 331 43.00 -7.75 -26.04
CA VAL A 331 44.25 -7.19 -25.46
C VAL A 331 44.43 -7.69 -24.02
N THR A 332 45.62 -8.21 -23.68
CA THR A 332 45.93 -8.75 -22.34
C THR A 332 47.20 -8.11 -21.78
N ASP A 333 47.11 -7.47 -20.61
CA ASP A 333 48.28 -7.03 -19.85
C ASP A 333 48.93 -8.25 -19.17
N THR A 334 50.24 -8.40 -19.28
CA THR A 334 50.97 -9.54 -18.71
C THR A 334 51.01 -9.56 -17.16
N GLU A 335 50.66 -8.46 -16.48
CA GLU A 335 50.57 -8.36 -15.01
C GLU A 335 49.12 -8.49 -14.47
N MET A 336 48.09 -8.42 -15.33
CA MET A 336 46.67 -8.65 -14.98
C MET A 336 46.13 -9.92 -15.65
N THR A 337 45.16 -10.61 -15.04
CA THR A 337 44.67 -11.91 -15.52
C THR A 337 43.42 -11.86 -16.42
N ASP A 338 42.87 -10.67 -16.67
CA ASP A 338 41.66 -10.49 -17.49
C ASP A 338 42.00 -9.70 -18.77
N GLY A 339 41.52 -10.18 -19.93
CA GLY A 339 41.69 -9.55 -21.25
C GLY A 339 40.37 -9.01 -21.80
N LEU A 340 40.43 -7.94 -22.60
CA LEU A 340 39.27 -7.27 -23.20
C LEU A 340 39.07 -7.74 -24.64
N THR A 341 37.88 -8.25 -25.02
CA THR A 341 37.52 -8.73 -26.38
C THR A 341 36.56 -7.76 -27.11
N ILE A 342 36.76 -7.46 -28.41
CA ILE A 342 35.97 -6.51 -29.24
C ILE A 342 35.58 -7.12 -30.61
N ASP A 343 34.38 -6.79 -31.14
CA ASP A 343 33.80 -7.11 -32.48
C ASP A 343 33.61 -5.83 -33.37
N LEU A 344 33.57 -5.86 -34.73
CA LEU A 344 33.63 -4.66 -35.66
C LEU A 344 32.56 -4.62 -36.81
N PHE A 345 31.86 -3.47 -37.09
CA PHE A 345 30.78 -3.24 -38.14
C PHE A 345 30.47 -1.79 -38.83
N ASP A 346 30.57 -1.49 -40.15
CA ASP A 346 30.17 -0.39 -41.17
C ASP A 346 29.45 -1.00 -42.42
N GLU A 347 28.61 -0.30 -43.18
CA GLU A 347 28.05 -0.85 -44.43
C GLU A 347 28.64 -0.16 -45.72
N ILE A 348 29.71 -0.65 -46.38
CA ILE A 348 29.99 -0.37 -47.83
C ILE A 348 28.93 -0.85 -48.85
N LEU A 349 28.13 0.05 -49.38
CA LEU A 349 27.11 -0.28 -50.39
C LEU A 349 27.70 -0.70 -51.74
N ALA A 350 28.84 -0.12 -52.13
CA ALA A 350 29.61 -0.46 -53.33
C ALA A 350 31.02 0.14 -53.26
N ALA A 351 32.01 -0.57 -53.81
CA ALA A 351 33.35 -0.02 -53.98
C ALA A 351 34.07 -0.66 -55.19
N THR A 352 35.07 0.03 -55.72
CA THR A 352 36.04 -0.53 -56.67
C THR A 352 37.39 0.18 -56.55
N SER A 353 38.45 -0.61 -56.72
CA SER A 353 39.81 -0.14 -56.99
C SER A 353 40.38 -0.74 -58.29
N PHE A 354 39.53 -1.33 -59.13
CA PHE A 354 39.87 -1.84 -60.47
C PHE A 354 40.89 -3.00 -60.49
N GLU A 355 41.12 -3.66 -59.35
CA GLU A 355 42.08 -4.77 -59.22
C GLU A 355 41.64 -6.06 -59.94
N ASN A 356 40.34 -6.22 -60.19
CA ASN A 356 39.80 -7.42 -60.85
C ASN A 356 39.67 -7.29 -62.37
N ASP A 357 39.99 -6.11 -62.93
CA ASP A 357 39.79 -5.78 -64.34
C ASP A 357 41.05 -5.99 -65.20
N LEU A 358 40.84 -6.09 -66.51
CA LEU A 358 41.93 -6.41 -67.43
C LEU A 358 42.78 -5.19 -67.77
N THR A 359 44.04 -5.23 -67.34
CA THR A 359 45.10 -4.40 -67.91
C THR A 359 45.54 -4.93 -69.28
N GLY A 360 45.90 -4.03 -70.20
CA GLY A 360 46.19 -4.42 -71.59
C GLY A 360 46.99 -3.39 -72.39
N ASP A 361 47.10 -3.63 -73.71
CA ASP A 361 47.65 -2.64 -74.64
C ASP A 361 46.72 -1.40 -74.72
N GLN A 362 47.23 -0.26 -75.18
CA GLN A 362 46.43 0.98 -75.38
C GLN A 362 45.10 0.71 -76.09
N TYR A 363 44.05 1.40 -75.63
CA TYR A 363 42.71 1.31 -76.20
C TYR A 363 42.65 1.94 -77.59
N ILE A 364 41.91 1.31 -78.51
CA ILE A 364 41.68 1.85 -79.86
C ILE A 364 40.18 1.80 -80.14
N ASP A 365 39.54 2.96 -80.17
CA ASP A 365 38.16 3.09 -80.61
C ASP A 365 38.00 2.64 -82.08
N THR A 366 36.98 1.83 -82.31
CA THR A 366 36.64 1.31 -83.65
C THR A 366 35.44 2.01 -84.29
N GLY A 367 34.83 2.97 -83.58
CA GLY A 367 33.74 3.81 -84.03
C GLY A 367 34.16 4.90 -85.02
N ASP A 368 33.21 5.79 -85.33
CA ASP A 368 33.47 6.96 -86.17
C ASP A 368 33.76 8.15 -85.25
N PRO A 369 35.00 8.66 -85.17
CA PRO A 369 35.37 9.74 -84.24
C PRO A 369 34.66 11.06 -84.57
N MET A 370 33.99 11.15 -85.72
CA MET A 370 33.13 12.28 -86.07
C MET A 370 31.76 12.27 -85.39
N VAL A 371 31.36 11.17 -84.76
CA VAL A 371 29.99 10.94 -84.28
C VAL A 371 30.04 10.54 -82.81
N ASP A 372 29.20 11.16 -81.99
CA ASP A 372 29.01 10.75 -80.59
C ASP A 372 28.51 9.29 -80.53
N HIS A 373 29.20 8.44 -79.78
CA HIS A 373 28.89 7.01 -79.72
C HIS A 373 29.43 6.35 -78.44
N ASP A 374 28.86 5.20 -78.16
CA ASP A 374 29.21 4.29 -77.07
C ASP A 374 30.56 3.63 -77.34
N LEU A 375 31.48 3.67 -76.38
CA LEU A 375 32.75 2.97 -76.50
C LEU A 375 32.53 1.49 -76.14
N VAL A 376 33.42 0.60 -76.59
CA VAL A 376 33.25 -0.84 -76.33
C VAL A 376 34.58 -1.52 -76.09
N ASN A 377 34.62 -2.43 -75.11
CA ASN A 377 35.81 -3.23 -74.80
C ASN A 377 36.37 -4.01 -75.99
N ASN A 378 37.70 -3.93 -76.16
CA ASN A 378 38.45 -4.66 -77.18
C ASN A 378 39.31 -5.77 -76.57
N VAL A 379 39.38 -6.91 -77.26
CA VAL A 379 40.13 -8.07 -76.77
C VAL A 379 41.64 -7.77 -76.69
N GLY A 380 42.19 -7.79 -75.48
CA GLY A 380 43.63 -7.65 -75.20
C GLY A 380 44.12 -6.20 -75.07
N GLN A 381 43.20 -5.24 -75.07
CA GLN A 381 43.47 -3.84 -74.73
C GLN A 381 43.00 -3.55 -73.30
N GLN A 382 43.29 -2.35 -72.81
CA GLN A 382 42.74 -1.84 -71.56
C GLN A 382 41.22 -1.90 -71.58
N GLU A 383 40.64 -2.34 -70.47
CA GLU A 383 39.20 -2.37 -70.24
C GLU A 383 38.71 -0.95 -69.95
N ILE A 384 37.67 -0.53 -70.68
CA ILE A 384 37.09 0.81 -70.62
C ILE A 384 35.66 0.80 -70.06
N ASP A 385 34.90 -0.27 -70.33
CA ASP A 385 33.64 -0.56 -69.66
C ASP A 385 33.94 -1.63 -68.61
N VAL A 386 33.87 -1.28 -67.34
CA VAL A 386 34.26 -2.16 -66.24
C VAL A 386 33.05 -2.96 -65.79
N ASP A 387 33.16 -4.28 -65.68
CA ASP A 387 32.04 -5.19 -65.34
C ASP A 387 32.24 -5.96 -64.00
N ALA A 388 33.45 -5.99 -63.43
CA ALA A 388 33.80 -6.93 -62.36
C ALA A 388 33.34 -6.52 -60.95
N ASP A 389 33.60 -5.27 -60.56
CA ASP A 389 33.36 -4.77 -59.20
C ASP A 389 32.23 -3.74 -59.18
N MET A 390 32.38 -2.65 -59.93
CA MET A 390 31.35 -1.64 -60.19
C MET A 390 31.16 -1.49 -61.69
N ALA A 391 29.91 -1.57 -62.17
CA ALA A 391 29.62 -1.51 -63.59
C ALA A 391 29.78 -0.08 -64.16
N PHE A 392 30.94 0.25 -64.74
CA PHE A 392 31.19 1.54 -65.40
C PHE A 392 31.02 1.46 -66.91
N ASP A 393 30.39 2.49 -67.50
CA ASP A 393 30.04 2.58 -68.91
C ASP A 393 30.65 3.86 -69.54
N ALA A 394 31.43 3.71 -70.62
CA ALA A 394 32.19 4.79 -71.24
C ALA A 394 31.56 5.27 -72.57
N PHE A 395 31.38 6.59 -72.71
CA PHE A 395 30.78 7.20 -73.89
C PHE A 395 31.63 8.35 -74.44
N TYR A 396 31.77 8.44 -75.77
CA TYR A 396 32.55 9.47 -76.44
C TYR A 396 31.66 10.54 -77.12
N PHE A 397 32.03 11.80 -76.95
CA PHE A 397 31.43 12.98 -77.57
C PHE A 397 32.47 13.76 -78.38
N ASN A 398 32.13 14.06 -79.63
CA ASN A 398 32.98 14.86 -80.51
C ASN A 398 32.80 16.36 -80.24
N THR A 399 33.40 16.86 -79.16
CA THR A 399 33.37 18.28 -78.77
C THR A 399 34.37 19.13 -79.56
N ARG A 400 35.48 18.54 -80.04
CA ARG A 400 36.59 19.25 -80.69
C ARG A 400 36.60 19.20 -82.23
N ASN A 401 35.70 18.45 -82.87
CA ASN A 401 35.73 18.13 -84.31
C ASN A 401 37.05 17.46 -84.75
N SER A 402 37.71 16.71 -83.86
CA SER A 402 38.94 15.96 -84.17
C SER A 402 38.63 14.76 -85.07
N MET A 403 39.50 14.49 -86.04
CA MET A 403 39.39 13.29 -86.91
C MET A 403 40.00 12.05 -86.30
N ASP A 404 40.71 12.21 -85.19
CA ASP A 404 41.51 11.17 -84.58
C ASP A 404 40.74 10.57 -83.39
N GLY A 405 40.17 11.36 -82.47
CA GLY A 405 39.35 10.81 -81.37
C GLY A 405 40.15 9.79 -80.56
N LEU A 406 39.49 8.77 -79.99
CA LEU A 406 40.19 7.65 -79.36
C LEU A 406 40.70 6.57 -80.35
N THR A 407 40.85 6.88 -81.66
CA THR A 407 41.07 5.86 -82.71
C THR A 407 42.53 5.57 -83.04
N ASP A 408 43.49 6.30 -82.47
CA ASP A 408 44.91 6.20 -82.81
C ASP A 408 45.79 5.56 -81.72
N GLY A 409 45.21 5.22 -80.57
CA GLY A 409 45.81 4.34 -79.57
C GLY A 409 46.13 5.08 -78.29
N ASP A 410 45.16 5.07 -77.40
CA ASP A 410 45.09 6.00 -76.28
C ASP A 410 45.24 5.27 -74.96
N PHE A 411 45.81 5.96 -73.98
CA PHE A 411 45.88 5.48 -72.61
C PHE A 411 44.58 5.80 -71.89
N PHE A 412 43.54 5.05 -72.25
CA PHE A 412 42.19 5.20 -71.75
C PHE A 412 41.68 3.82 -71.27
N GLY A 413 41.31 3.70 -70.00
CA GLY A 413 40.89 2.44 -69.37
C GLY A 413 41.71 2.04 -68.15
N VAL A 414 41.45 0.83 -67.63
CA VAL A 414 42.17 0.25 -66.48
C VAL A 414 43.66 0.06 -66.80
N THR A 415 44.53 0.43 -65.87
CA THR A 415 45.99 0.47 -66.04
C THR A 415 46.72 0.07 -64.75
N ASP A 416 47.87 -0.60 -64.88
CA ASP A 416 48.84 -0.86 -63.79
C ASP A 416 50.08 0.05 -63.91
N PHE A 417 50.02 1.08 -64.76
CA PHE A 417 51.16 1.95 -65.05
C PHE A 417 51.38 3.00 -63.95
N THR A 418 52.28 2.67 -63.01
CA THR A 418 52.66 3.55 -61.90
C THR A 418 53.69 4.64 -62.25
N GLY A 419 54.12 4.76 -63.52
CA GLY A 419 55.22 5.65 -63.88
C GLY A 419 54.94 7.15 -63.73
N VAL A 420 53.66 7.55 -63.75
CA VAL A 420 53.21 8.93 -63.49
C VAL A 420 52.79 9.11 -62.03
N VAL A 421 51.91 8.23 -61.53
CA VAL A 421 51.29 8.33 -60.21
C VAL A 421 52.18 7.84 -59.05
N GLY A 422 53.28 7.14 -59.36
CA GLY A 422 54.20 6.55 -58.39
C GLY A 422 53.69 5.24 -57.79
N ALA A 423 52.49 5.25 -57.22
CA ALA A 423 51.70 4.11 -56.78
C ALA A 423 50.21 4.50 -56.88
N PHE A 424 49.33 3.51 -57.07
CA PHE A 424 47.90 3.71 -56.91
C PHE A 424 47.57 3.87 -55.43
N THR A 425 46.47 4.58 -55.13
CA THR A 425 46.02 4.84 -53.75
C THR A 425 45.59 3.58 -53.06
N ASP A 426 45.10 2.64 -53.85
CA ASP A 426 44.95 1.25 -53.51
C ASP A 426 45.64 0.34 -54.54
N GLY A 427 46.21 -0.79 -54.08
CA GLY A 427 46.40 -1.93 -54.94
C GLY A 427 47.53 -1.72 -55.93
N ASN A 428 47.36 -2.26 -57.14
CA ASN A 428 48.33 -2.15 -58.22
C ASN A 428 47.74 -1.56 -59.51
N GLN A 429 46.43 -1.33 -59.57
CA GLN A 429 45.67 -0.91 -60.73
C GLN A 429 44.84 0.35 -60.41
N GLY A 430 44.41 1.04 -61.46
CA GLY A 430 43.46 2.15 -61.39
C GLY A 430 42.95 2.46 -62.79
N TYR A 431 42.16 3.52 -62.97
CA TYR A 431 41.60 3.88 -64.28
C TYR A 431 42.21 5.19 -64.80
N GLN A 432 42.67 5.19 -66.05
CA GLN A 432 43.33 6.32 -66.69
C GLN A 432 42.46 6.94 -67.79
N PHE A 433 42.46 8.28 -67.83
CA PHE A 433 41.92 9.12 -68.90
C PHE A 433 43.08 9.88 -69.52
N SER A 434 43.34 9.73 -70.82
CA SER A 434 44.34 10.53 -71.55
C SER A 434 44.05 10.51 -73.05
N ASP A 435 44.46 11.56 -73.75
CA ASP A 435 44.38 11.67 -75.22
C ASP A 435 42.97 11.43 -75.80
N ALA A 436 41.93 11.89 -75.10
CA ALA A 436 40.54 11.64 -75.53
C ALA A 436 40.19 12.33 -76.86
N ASP A 437 40.91 13.40 -77.21
CA ASP A 437 40.80 14.14 -78.47
C ASP A 437 39.39 14.69 -78.76
N GLY A 438 38.66 14.90 -77.65
CA GLY A 438 37.24 15.12 -77.51
C GLY A 438 36.84 14.87 -76.05
N LYS A 439 35.54 14.80 -75.78
CA LYS A 439 35.04 14.55 -74.42
C LYS A 439 34.66 13.09 -74.25
N VAL A 440 35.11 12.49 -73.16
CA VAL A 440 34.68 11.17 -72.72
C VAL A 440 33.92 11.29 -71.40
N THR A 441 32.94 10.43 -71.24
CA THR A 441 32.18 10.31 -70.00
C THR A 441 32.25 8.88 -69.52
N LEU A 442 32.66 8.68 -68.26
CA LEU A 442 32.61 7.39 -67.58
C LEU A 442 31.50 7.45 -66.52
N THR A 443 30.50 6.59 -66.65
CA THR A 443 29.30 6.59 -65.81
C THR A 443 29.27 5.34 -64.96
N GLY A 444 29.29 5.48 -63.64
CA GLY A 444 29.17 4.36 -62.71
C GLY A 444 27.76 3.78 -62.63
N PRO A 445 27.54 2.71 -61.85
CA PRO A 445 26.20 2.18 -61.61
C PRO A 445 25.36 3.15 -60.77
N ALA A 446 24.03 3.05 -60.89
CA ALA A 446 23.13 3.72 -59.96
C ALA A 446 23.06 2.90 -58.66
N ILE A 447 23.66 3.41 -57.59
CA ILE A 447 23.68 2.78 -56.26
C ILE A 447 22.44 3.22 -55.49
N ASP A 448 21.67 2.26 -54.98
CA ASP A 448 20.51 2.54 -54.13
C ASP A 448 20.99 3.03 -52.75
N ILE A 449 20.61 4.26 -52.41
CA ILE A 449 20.92 4.90 -51.14
C ILE A 449 19.64 5.21 -50.35
N SER A 450 18.48 4.77 -50.82
CA SER A 450 17.17 5.19 -50.31
C SER A 450 16.85 4.72 -48.90
N ASN A 451 17.54 3.68 -48.43
CA ASN A 451 17.35 3.10 -47.11
C ASN A 451 18.42 3.56 -46.11
N CYS A 452 19.31 4.47 -46.48
CA CYS A 452 20.42 4.92 -45.65
C CYS A 452 20.14 6.31 -45.09
N GLU A 453 20.46 6.57 -43.83
CA GLU A 453 20.29 7.91 -43.25
C GLU A 453 21.26 8.89 -43.93
N THR A 454 22.53 8.51 -44.02
CA THR A 454 23.59 9.21 -44.74
C THR A 454 24.53 8.22 -45.41
N VAL A 455 25.04 8.58 -46.60
CA VAL A 455 26.06 7.83 -47.35
C VAL A 455 27.22 8.75 -47.67
N GLU A 456 28.45 8.34 -47.38
CA GLU A 456 29.66 9.00 -47.88
C GLU A 456 30.07 8.38 -49.21
N ILE A 457 30.30 9.24 -50.21
CA ILE A 457 30.78 8.84 -51.54
C ILE A 457 32.16 9.45 -51.73
N SER A 458 33.18 8.62 -51.95
CA SER A 458 34.57 9.04 -52.15
C SER A 458 35.17 8.50 -53.45
N VAL A 459 36.14 9.23 -54.01
CA VAL A 459 37.03 8.80 -55.09
C VAL A 459 38.39 9.45 -54.95
N ASP A 460 39.46 8.69 -55.14
CA ASP A 460 40.80 9.22 -55.27
C ASP A 460 41.10 9.57 -56.72
N ILE A 461 41.61 10.77 -56.96
CA ILE A 461 42.01 11.23 -58.29
C ILE A 461 43.45 11.75 -58.30
N PHE A 462 44.13 11.61 -59.43
CA PHE A 462 45.41 12.23 -59.72
C PHE A 462 45.32 12.99 -61.02
N VAL A 463 45.40 14.32 -60.95
CA VAL A 463 45.51 15.17 -62.15
C VAL A 463 47.00 15.33 -62.46
N GLN A 464 47.42 14.93 -63.66
CA GLN A 464 48.84 14.97 -64.00
C GLN A 464 49.36 16.42 -64.11
N GLU A 465 50.49 16.72 -63.47
CA GLU A 465 51.15 18.05 -63.58
C GLU A 465 51.78 18.20 -64.97
N THR A 466 50.99 18.76 -65.88
CA THR A 466 51.39 19.11 -67.25
C THR A 466 51.15 20.59 -67.52
N GLY A 467 51.02 21.00 -68.78
CA GLY A 467 50.57 22.36 -69.09
C GLY A 467 49.24 22.25 -69.78
N TRP A 468 48.17 22.20 -68.99
CA TRP A 468 46.80 22.05 -69.45
C TRP A 468 46.39 23.25 -70.30
N GLU A 469 45.59 23.00 -71.33
CA GLU A 469 45.05 24.03 -72.20
C GLU A 469 43.80 24.65 -71.55
N GLY A 470 43.60 25.96 -71.76
CA GLY A 470 42.48 26.67 -71.12
C GLY A 470 41.08 26.29 -71.62
N ASP A 471 40.97 25.35 -72.55
CA ASP A 471 39.75 24.71 -73.02
C ASP A 471 39.63 23.24 -72.60
N ASP A 472 40.55 22.72 -71.78
CA ASP A 472 40.43 21.40 -71.18
C ASP A 472 39.51 21.41 -69.95
N GLU A 473 38.77 20.32 -69.77
CA GLU A 473 37.74 20.22 -68.74
C GLU A 473 37.81 18.87 -68.02
N ILE A 474 37.76 18.94 -66.68
CA ILE A 474 37.54 17.81 -65.79
C ILE A 474 36.30 18.15 -64.96
N ARG A 475 35.31 17.27 -65.00
CA ARG A 475 34.14 17.36 -64.13
C ARG A 475 33.79 16.01 -63.53
N ILE A 476 33.56 16.00 -62.22
CA ILE A 476 33.19 14.81 -61.45
C ILE A 476 31.92 15.17 -60.70
N THR A 477 30.83 14.47 -61.01
CA THR A 477 29.48 14.81 -60.55
C THR A 477 28.77 13.57 -60.01
N ILE A 478 28.02 13.75 -58.93
CA ILE A 478 27.07 12.77 -58.41
C ILE A 478 25.68 13.21 -58.86
N VAL A 479 25.01 12.35 -59.63
CA VAL A 479 23.67 12.56 -60.16
C VAL A 479 22.67 11.72 -59.38
N TYR A 480 21.53 12.32 -59.02
CA TYR A 480 20.46 11.66 -58.29
C TYR A 480 19.22 11.45 -59.16
N ASP A 481 18.49 10.36 -58.95
CA ASP A 481 17.25 10.04 -59.71
C ASP A 481 15.96 10.60 -59.07
N ASP A 482 16.05 11.06 -57.83
CA ASP A 482 14.95 11.53 -56.98
C ASP A 482 14.57 12.99 -57.24
N GLY A 483 15.33 13.69 -58.08
CA GLY A 483 15.15 15.09 -58.41
C GLY A 483 15.86 16.08 -57.49
N GLN A 484 16.78 15.61 -56.64
CA GLN A 484 17.77 16.46 -55.97
C GLN A 484 18.69 17.17 -56.97
N ASN A 485 19.37 18.22 -56.51
CA ASN A 485 20.37 18.89 -57.35
C ASN A 485 21.64 18.04 -57.36
N ASP A 486 22.17 17.75 -58.54
CA ASP A 486 23.46 17.07 -58.72
C ASP A 486 24.57 17.74 -57.90
N THR A 487 25.46 16.93 -57.34
CA THR A 487 26.59 17.40 -56.53
C THR A 487 27.88 17.34 -57.33
N GLU A 488 28.54 18.48 -57.54
CA GLU A 488 29.83 18.54 -58.25
C GLU A 488 30.97 18.38 -57.23
N LEU A 489 31.73 17.27 -57.33
CA LEU A 489 32.94 17.02 -56.53
C LEU A 489 34.15 17.80 -57.08
N LEU A 490 34.23 17.90 -58.41
CA LEU A 490 35.21 18.73 -59.11
C LEU A 490 34.57 19.30 -60.37
N ASN A 491 34.82 20.58 -60.66
CA ASN A 491 34.36 21.23 -61.87
C ASN A 491 35.37 22.29 -62.32
N THR A 492 36.20 21.96 -63.31
CA THR A 492 37.21 22.89 -63.84
C THR A 492 36.69 23.75 -64.99
N VAL A 493 35.44 23.56 -65.41
CA VAL A 493 34.84 24.24 -66.57
C VAL A 493 34.98 25.76 -66.47
N GLY A 494 35.66 26.35 -67.46
CA GLY A 494 35.93 27.79 -67.54
C GLY A 494 37.05 28.30 -66.64
N SER A 495 37.78 27.42 -65.98
CA SER A 495 39.02 27.69 -65.24
C SER A 495 40.20 27.04 -65.95
N ASP A 496 41.38 27.64 -65.81
CA ASP A 496 42.64 27.05 -66.28
C ASP A 496 43.12 26.05 -65.20
N ILE A 497 43.28 24.77 -65.55
CA ILE A 497 43.60 23.71 -64.57
C ILE A 497 44.95 23.98 -63.90
N ASP A 498 45.91 24.53 -64.64
CA ASP A 498 47.24 24.95 -64.16
C ASP A 498 47.19 25.98 -63.01
N ASP A 499 46.06 26.68 -62.83
CA ASP A 499 45.86 27.70 -61.79
C ASP A 499 45.09 27.18 -60.56
N LEU A 500 44.64 25.91 -60.55
CA LEU A 500 43.80 25.33 -59.50
C LEU A 500 44.59 24.64 -58.37
N ASN A 501 45.90 24.39 -58.56
CA ASN A 501 46.75 23.62 -57.63
C ASN A 501 46.17 22.23 -57.30
N ILE A 502 45.63 21.53 -58.30
CA ILE A 502 45.08 20.17 -58.15
C ILE A 502 45.97 19.10 -58.80
N GLU A 503 47.09 19.51 -59.40
CA GLU A 503 47.95 18.59 -60.15
C GLU A 503 49.14 18.06 -59.35
N GLY A 504 49.62 16.88 -59.75
CA GLY A 504 50.90 16.32 -59.33
C GLY A 504 50.86 15.46 -58.06
N ASP A 505 49.73 15.44 -57.35
CA ASP A 505 49.50 14.66 -56.15
C ASP A 505 48.12 13.95 -56.22
N TRP A 506 47.99 12.81 -55.52
CA TRP A 506 46.70 12.17 -55.33
C TRP A 506 45.83 13.01 -54.39
N MET A 507 44.55 13.12 -54.70
CA MET A 507 43.56 13.83 -53.90
C MET A 507 42.28 13.01 -53.78
N THR A 508 41.78 12.88 -52.57
CA THR A 508 40.46 12.28 -52.29
C THR A 508 39.40 13.36 -52.45
N LEU A 509 38.43 13.11 -53.31
CA LEU A 509 37.20 13.87 -53.42
C LEU A 509 36.10 13.08 -52.72
N SER A 510 35.46 13.66 -51.70
CA SER A 510 34.31 13.04 -51.05
C SER A 510 33.18 14.03 -50.74
N THR A 511 31.99 13.48 -50.55
CA THR A 511 30.83 14.21 -50.02
C THR A 511 29.90 13.25 -49.29
N VAL A 512 29.19 13.77 -48.28
CA VAL A 512 28.12 13.05 -47.59
C VAL A 512 26.78 13.46 -48.17
N VAL A 513 25.94 12.48 -48.47
CA VAL A 513 24.63 12.67 -49.10
C VAL A 513 23.54 12.02 -48.25
N SER A 514 22.36 12.64 -48.17
CA SER A 514 21.20 12.06 -47.47
C SER A 514 20.49 11.06 -48.37
N GLY A 515 20.12 9.90 -47.84
CA GLY A 515 19.58 8.79 -48.61
C GLY A 515 18.14 8.97 -49.07
N THR A 516 17.94 9.44 -50.30
CA THR A 516 16.67 9.29 -51.02
C THR A 516 16.96 8.92 -52.48
N GLY A 517 16.40 7.79 -52.94
CA GLY A 517 16.59 7.30 -54.31
C GLY A 517 17.96 6.65 -54.58
N THR A 518 18.50 6.84 -55.78
CA THR A 518 19.81 6.31 -56.21
C THR A 518 20.82 7.43 -56.47
N ALA A 519 22.11 7.14 -56.25
CA ALA A 519 23.22 8.04 -56.56
C ALA A 519 24.17 7.40 -57.58
N GLN A 520 24.58 8.18 -58.59
CA GLN A 520 25.44 7.72 -59.68
C GLN A 520 26.63 8.67 -59.85
N LEU A 521 27.85 8.14 -59.81
CA LEU A 521 29.08 8.90 -60.04
C LEU A 521 29.40 9.00 -61.53
N ILE A 522 29.65 10.21 -62.02
CA ILE A 522 29.94 10.51 -63.43
C ILE A 522 31.24 11.31 -63.54
N PHE A 523 32.17 10.80 -64.33
CA PHE A 523 33.41 11.47 -64.69
C PHE A 523 33.31 11.99 -66.12
N GLU A 524 33.70 13.24 -66.33
CA GLU A 524 33.75 13.90 -67.61
C GLU A 524 35.15 14.46 -67.83
N PHE A 525 35.77 14.07 -68.93
CA PHE A 525 37.14 14.47 -69.28
C PHE A 525 37.18 14.93 -70.74
N ASP A 526 37.63 16.15 -70.98
CA ASP A 526 37.81 16.72 -72.33
C ASP A 526 39.22 17.29 -72.45
N SER A 527 40.10 16.61 -73.19
CA SER A 527 41.48 17.01 -73.50
C SER A 527 41.85 16.52 -74.90
N ASN A 528 42.80 17.20 -75.55
CA ASN A 528 43.36 16.87 -76.88
C ASN A 528 44.86 16.54 -76.84
N SER A 529 45.36 16.15 -75.67
CA SER A 529 46.80 16.04 -75.41
C SER A 529 47.12 14.72 -74.73
N GLY A 530 47.87 13.85 -75.40
CA GLY A 530 48.37 12.61 -74.82
C GLY A 530 49.44 12.74 -73.72
N PHE A 531 49.68 13.96 -73.23
CA PHE A 531 50.47 14.18 -72.01
C PHE A 531 49.60 14.52 -70.80
N GLU A 532 48.39 15.02 -71.02
CA GLU A 532 47.42 15.31 -69.98
C GLU A 532 46.69 14.04 -69.61
N ALA A 533 46.63 13.77 -68.32
CA ALA A 533 45.94 12.60 -67.83
C ALA A 533 45.26 12.86 -66.49
N LEU A 534 44.09 12.24 -66.33
CA LEU A 534 43.42 12.05 -65.06
C LEU A 534 43.51 10.56 -64.73
N TYR A 535 43.92 10.24 -63.52
CA TYR A 535 43.79 8.89 -62.97
C TYR A 535 42.75 8.91 -61.87
N ILE A 536 41.96 7.84 -61.77
CA ILE A 536 41.01 7.63 -60.68
C ILE A 536 41.24 6.25 -60.07
N ASP A 537 40.99 6.15 -58.78
CA ASP A 537 41.16 4.94 -57.99
C ASP A 537 40.32 5.01 -56.70
N ASN A 538 40.18 3.89 -56.00
CA ASN A 538 39.58 3.78 -54.66
C ASN A 538 38.22 4.50 -54.54
N ILE A 539 37.25 4.07 -55.35
CA ILE A 539 35.89 4.59 -55.33
C ILE A 539 35.09 3.84 -54.28
N SER A 540 34.41 4.55 -53.36
CA SER A 540 33.60 3.92 -52.30
C SER A 540 32.28 4.64 -52.05
N TYR A 541 31.27 3.85 -51.66
CA TYR A 541 29.98 4.27 -51.14
C TYR A 541 29.83 3.62 -49.76
N SER A 542 30.12 4.34 -48.67
CA SER A 542 30.04 3.82 -47.30
C SER A 542 28.86 4.42 -46.55
N ALA A 543 28.20 3.62 -45.73
CA ALA A 543 27.06 4.04 -44.93
C ALA A 543 27.20 3.59 -43.47
N MET A 544 26.83 4.51 -42.57
CA MET A 544 26.90 4.32 -41.13
C MET A 544 25.70 3.53 -40.59
N SER A 545 24.57 3.58 -41.30
CA SER A 545 23.38 2.78 -41.02
C SER A 545 22.45 2.80 -42.24
N CYS A 546 22.35 1.68 -42.94
CA CYS A 546 21.27 1.45 -43.88
C CYS A 546 20.24 0.54 -43.24
N ALA A 547 18.96 0.91 -43.34
CA ALA A 547 17.87 0.02 -43.02
C ALA A 547 17.96 -1.16 -43.99
N ALA A 548 18.47 -2.29 -43.50
CA ALA A 548 18.88 -3.42 -44.33
C ALA A 548 17.84 -3.81 -45.39
N ASP A 549 18.22 -3.68 -46.66
CA ASP A 549 17.82 -4.62 -47.71
C ASP A 549 19.10 -5.19 -48.36
N GLY A 550 19.82 -5.96 -47.55
CA GLY A 550 20.86 -6.93 -47.92
C GLY A 550 21.77 -6.64 -49.11
N ALA A 551 22.90 -5.94 -48.89
CA ALA A 551 24.14 -6.12 -49.67
C ALA A 551 25.38 -5.76 -48.84
N VAL A 552 26.49 -6.44 -49.13
CA VAL A 552 27.73 -6.59 -48.36
C VAL A 552 28.72 -5.45 -48.54
N ALA A 553 29.34 -5.09 -47.42
CA ALA A 553 29.66 -3.71 -47.16
C ALA A 553 30.68 -3.64 -46.00
N GLU A 554 31.96 -3.31 -46.24
CA GLU A 554 33.04 -3.31 -45.21
C GLU A 554 32.60 -2.58 -43.99
N GLN A 555 32.97 -3.20 -42.85
CA GLN A 555 32.32 -3.02 -41.59
C GLN A 555 33.20 -2.32 -40.47
N CYS A 556 33.50 -0.99 -40.50
CA CYS A 556 33.90 -0.13 -39.36
C CYS A 556 32.74 0.43 -38.49
N SER A 557 32.51 -0.14 -37.30
CA SER A 557 31.81 0.59 -36.24
C SER A 557 32.85 1.06 -35.25
N VAL A 558 32.79 2.35 -34.94
CA VAL A 558 33.28 2.84 -33.66
C VAL A 558 32.07 2.93 -32.74
N THR A 559 32.10 2.22 -31.63
CA THR A 559 31.37 2.68 -30.44
C THR A 559 32.32 2.63 -29.25
N THR A 560 33.01 3.73 -28.99
CA THR A 560 33.34 4.13 -27.62
C THR A 560 33.28 5.65 -27.53
N GLU A 561 32.07 6.21 -27.41
CA GLU A 561 31.93 7.46 -26.67
C GLU A 561 31.75 7.11 -25.19
N PHE A 562 32.83 7.14 -24.41
CA PHE A 562 32.73 7.55 -23.01
C PHE A 562 33.34 8.94 -22.92
N THR A 563 32.52 9.97 -23.13
CA THR A 563 32.91 11.34 -22.81
C THR A 563 33.06 11.47 -21.30
N GLU A 564 34.25 11.91 -20.89
CA GLU A 564 34.67 12.13 -19.50
C GLU A 564 33.99 13.37 -18.86
N GLU A 565 32.72 13.67 -19.19
CA GLU A 565 31.97 14.77 -18.56
C GLU A 565 30.43 14.57 -18.57
N SER A 566 29.95 13.50 -17.95
CA SER A 566 28.75 13.59 -17.13
C SER A 566 28.92 12.66 -15.93
N CYS A 567 28.76 13.20 -14.73
CA CYS A 567 28.34 12.34 -13.64
C CYS A 567 27.06 11.66 -14.14
N PHE A 568 26.97 10.34 -13.99
CA PHE A 568 25.76 9.54 -14.18
C PHE A 568 24.51 10.42 -13.99
N GLU A 569 23.83 10.78 -15.08
CA GLU A 569 22.50 11.38 -14.95
C GLU A 569 21.62 10.25 -14.44
N CYS A 570 20.99 10.47 -13.28
CA CYS A 570 20.01 9.53 -12.79
C CYS A 570 18.99 9.25 -13.91
N PRO A 571 18.68 7.97 -14.21
CA PRO A 571 17.57 7.66 -15.08
C PRO A 571 16.35 8.40 -14.53
N GLU A 572 15.56 9.08 -15.37
CA GLU A 572 14.28 9.60 -14.89
C GLU A 572 13.23 8.53 -15.19
N ILE A 573 12.34 8.29 -14.23
CA ILE A 573 11.11 7.53 -14.48
C ILE A 573 9.95 8.50 -14.27
N GLY A 574 9.14 8.67 -15.30
CA GLY A 574 7.87 9.36 -15.24
C GLY A 574 6.72 8.37 -15.24
N MET A 575 5.62 8.73 -14.62
CA MET A 575 4.35 8.00 -14.72
C MET A 575 3.23 9.00 -14.88
N THR A 576 2.43 8.88 -15.93
CA THR A 576 1.44 9.91 -16.32
C THR A 576 0.02 9.52 -15.99
N ALA A 577 -0.30 8.23 -16.09
CA ALA A 577 -1.66 7.75 -15.93
C ALA A 577 -1.69 6.26 -15.55
N VAL A 578 -2.78 5.87 -14.91
CA VAL A 578 -3.22 4.49 -14.79
C VAL A 578 -4.59 4.41 -15.42
N GLU A 579 -4.79 3.45 -16.32
CA GLU A 579 -6.04 3.28 -17.06
C GLU A 579 -6.56 1.84 -16.92
N PRO A 580 -7.81 1.67 -16.44
CA PRO A 580 -8.68 2.71 -15.87
C PRO A 580 -8.15 3.22 -14.51
N GLY A 581 -8.47 4.48 -14.16
CA GLY A 581 -8.10 5.10 -12.87
C GLY A 581 -8.71 4.43 -11.61
N ALA A 582 -9.60 3.46 -11.81
CA ALA A 582 -10.19 2.63 -10.77
C ALA A 582 -10.43 1.23 -11.34
N VAL A 583 -10.13 0.21 -10.54
CA VAL A 583 -10.23 -1.22 -10.90
C VAL A 583 -10.78 -2.02 -9.73
N CYS A 584 -11.23 -3.24 -10.01
CA CYS A 584 -11.68 -4.16 -8.98
C CYS A 584 -10.53 -5.04 -8.49
N LEU A 585 -10.52 -5.39 -7.21
CA LEU A 585 -9.51 -6.27 -6.63
C LEU A 585 -9.45 -7.61 -7.40
N GLY A 586 -8.29 -7.95 -7.97
CA GLY A 586 -8.10 -9.10 -8.88
C GLY A 586 -8.04 -8.75 -10.37
N GLU A 587 -8.48 -7.57 -10.81
CA GLU A 587 -8.34 -7.11 -12.20
C GLU A 587 -6.95 -6.57 -12.52
N ASP A 588 -6.56 -6.55 -13.79
CA ASP A 588 -5.33 -5.92 -14.26
C ASP A 588 -5.51 -4.40 -14.40
N ALA A 589 -4.54 -3.63 -13.94
CA ALA A 589 -4.43 -2.20 -14.20
C ALA A 589 -3.25 -1.93 -15.14
N MET A 590 -3.47 -1.11 -16.16
CA MET A 590 -2.41 -0.68 -17.08
C MET A 590 -1.79 0.63 -16.59
N PHE A 591 -0.48 0.60 -16.34
CA PHE A 591 0.31 1.74 -15.93
C PHE A 591 1.08 2.27 -17.13
N GLU A 592 0.87 3.55 -17.46
CA GLU A 592 1.60 4.26 -18.51
C GLU A 592 2.87 4.86 -17.90
N ILE A 593 4.00 4.25 -18.23
CA ILE A 593 5.34 4.69 -17.79
C ILE A 593 5.90 5.58 -18.90
N THR A 594 6.18 6.83 -18.54
CA THR A 594 6.64 7.86 -19.47
C THR A 594 7.97 8.42 -19.01
N GLY A 595 8.59 9.27 -19.81
CA GLY A 595 9.78 9.99 -19.37
C GLY A 595 10.93 9.07 -18.95
N LEU A 596 10.99 7.86 -19.50
CA LEU A 596 12.13 6.95 -19.38
C LEU A 596 13.27 7.53 -20.22
N VAL A 597 13.93 8.54 -19.67
CA VAL A 597 15.08 9.20 -20.30
C VAL A 597 16.35 8.75 -19.61
N ASN A 598 17.47 8.78 -20.33
CA ASN A 598 18.78 8.32 -19.87
C ASN A 598 18.88 6.80 -19.62
N PHE A 599 17.93 6.01 -20.13
CA PHE A 599 18.14 4.58 -20.37
C PHE A 599 18.84 4.43 -21.72
N ALA A 600 20.13 4.09 -21.73
CA ALA A 600 20.87 3.93 -22.98
C ALA A 600 20.22 2.81 -23.82
N GLU A 601 19.59 3.17 -24.96
CA GLU A 601 18.84 2.24 -25.84
C GLU A 601 19.68 1.04 -26.32
N GLU A 602 21.02 1.13 -26.29
CA GLU A 602 21.90 0.07 -26.80
C GLU A 602 22.42 -0.93 -25.73
N MET A 603 22.30 -0.66 -24.43
CA MET A 603 22.79 -1.58 -23.37
C MET A 603 21.70 -2.40 -22.68
N ASN A 604 20.42 -2.07 -22.87
CA ASN A 604 19.37 -2.57 -21.98
C ASN A 604 18.50 -3.69 -22.59
N LEU A 605 19.07 -4.49 -23.49
CA LEU A 605 18.31 -5.49 -24.24
C LEU A 605 18.08 -6.82 -23.52
N GLU A 606 18.60 -7.11 -22.31
CA GLU A 606 18.03 -8.22 -21.49
C GLU A 606 18.41 -8.42 -19.99
N THR A 607 19.21 -7.60 -19.27
CA THR A 607 19.61 -8.01 -17.88
C THR A 607 19.78 -6.99 -16.75
N ASP A 608 19.84 -5.68 -16.99
CA ASP A 608 20.52 -4.81 -15.99
C ASP A 608 19.56 -4.06 -15.04
N PHE A 609 18.37 -3.70 -15.50
CA PHE A 609 17.35 -2.99 -14.70
C PHE A 609 15.93 -3.50 -14.96
N ASN A 610 15.18 -3.76 -13.89
CA ASN A 610 13.74 -4.01 -13.97
C ASN A 610 12.97 -2.82 -13.39
N VAL A 611 11.78 -2.55 -13.92
CA VAL A 611 10.85 -1.61 -13.29
C VAL A 611 10.03 -2.39 -12.25
N GLN A 612 10.12 -1.97 -11.00
CA GLN A 612 9.24 -2.46 -9.94
C GLN A 612 8.09 -1.48 -9.72
N LEU A 613 6.88 -2.02 -9.64
CA LEU A 613 5.73 -1.28 -9.14
C LEU A 613 5.57 -1.61 -7.66
N VAL A 614 5.57 -0.58 -6.82
CA VAL A 614 5.52 -0.68 -5.36
C VAL A 614 4.30 0.07 -4.83
N GLU A 615 3.50 -0.63 -4.04
CA GLU A 615 2.28 -0.10 -3.42
C GLU A 615 2.55 0.51 -2.04
N PHE A 616 1.93 1.66 -1.77
CA PHE A 616 1.92 2.35 -0.48
C PHE A 616 0.51 2.68 0.01
N LEU A 617 0.28 2.48 1.32
CA LEU A 617 -0.94 2.84 2.04
C LEU A 617 -0.79 4.20 2.69
N GLY A 618 -1.73 5.13 2.46
CA GLY A 618 -1.80 6.41 3.17
C GLY A 618 -1.22 7.64 2.44
N GLY A 619 -0.98 7.54 1.13
CA GLY A 619 -0.54 8.66 0.28
C GLY A 619 0.86 8.48 -0.30
N GLU A 620 1.36 9.51 -0.97
CA GLU A 620 2.70 9.54 -1.58
C GLU A 620 3.81 9.33 -0.52
N PRO A 621 4.67 8.31 -0.66
CA PRO A 621 5.77 8.08 0.27
C PRO A 621 6.84 9.17 0.16
N ALA A 622 7.62 9.36 1.23
CA ALA A 622 8.79 10.23 1.19
C ALA A 622 9.93 9.61 0.36
N ASP A 623 9.98 8.27 0.31
CA ASP A 623 10.89 7.48 -0.51
C ASP A 623 10.24 6.13 -0.86
N ALA A 624 9.99 5.88 -2.15
CA ALA A 624 9.36 4.65 -2.65
C ALA A 624 10.27 3.39 -2.59
N TYR A 625 11.53 3.54 -2.23
CA TYR A 625 12.46 2.40 -2.05
C TYR A 625 12.55 1.93 -0.60
N GLU A 626 12.10 2.73 0.37
CA GLU A 626 12.04 2.37 1.79
C GLU A 626 10.61 2.05 2.22
N GLY A 627 10.22 0.79 2.05
CA GLY A 627 8.90 0.28 2.44
C GLY A 627 8.00 -0.05 1.25
N GLY A 628 6.70 -0.18 1.51
CA GLY A 628 5.72 -0.58 0.49
C GLY A 628 5.75 -2.07 0.15
N THR A 629 4.81 -2.49 -0.71
CA THR A 629 4.69 -3.87 -1.18
C THR A 629 4.95 -3.92 -2.67
N VAL A 630 5.96 -4.68 -3.12
CA VAL A 630 6.21 -4.89 -4.55
C VAL A 630 5.05 -5.71 -5.13
N ILE A 631 4.35 -5.15 -6.11
CA ILE A 631 3.17 -5.74 -6.76
C ILE A 631 3.47 -6.25 -8.17
N ALA A 632 4.50 -5.71 -8.82
CA ALA A 632 5.03 -6.22 -10.09
C ALA A 632 6.53 -5.94 -10.20
N ASP A 633 7.24 -6.85 -10.85
CA ASP A 633 8.65 -6.72 -11.21
C ASP A 633 8.74 -7.02 -12.70
N ILE A 634 8.92 -5.96 -13.50
CA ILE A 634 8.74 -5.98 -14.95
C ILE A 634 10.11 -5.83 -15.60
N PRO A 635 10.62 -6.89 -16.26
CA PRO A 635 11.81 -6.78 -17.08
C PRO A 635 11.60 -5.73 -18.17
N PHE A 636 12.62 -4.94 -18.48
CA PHE A 636 12.52 -3.90 -19.50
C PHE A 636 12.07 -4.45 -20.88
N ALA A 637 12.43 -5.70 -21.19
CA ALA A 637 12.01 -6.42 -22.40
C ALA A 637 10.51 -6.77 -22.46
N GLU A 638 9.80 -6.74 -21.33
CA GLU A 638 8.37 -7.00 -21.25
C GLU A 638 7.52 -5.72 -21.27
N LEU A 639 8.16 -4.54 -21.33
CA LEU A 639 7.48 -3.26 -21.52
C LEU A 639 6.93 -3.18 -22.95
N MET A 640 5.64 -2.87 -23.08
CA MET A 640 4.97 -2.78 -24.38
C MET A 640 5.06 -1.35 -24.93
N PRO A 641 5.22 -1.13 -26.25
CA PRO A 641 5.12 0.20 -26.84
C PRO A 641 3.71 0.78 -26.64
N GLY A 642 3.62 2.02 -26.18
CA GLY A 642 2.38 2.79 -26.11
C GLY A 642 1.93 3.30 -27.48
N ASP A 643 0.87 4.11 -27.50
CA ASP A 643 0.39 4.79 -28.72
C ASP A 643 1.39 5.85 -29.25
N ASP A 644 2.28 6.33 -28.37
CA ASP A 644 3.46 7.14 -28.67
C ASP A 644 4.71 6.25 -28.54
N PRO A 645 5.61 6.20 -29.54
CA PRO A 645 6.82 5.37 -29.49
C PRO A 645 7.75 5.66 -28.31
N ASP A 646 7.64 6.84 -27.69
CA ASP A 646 8.44 7.25 -26.52
C ASP A 646 7.79 6.88 -25.17
N VAL A 647 6.68 6.14 -25.18
CA VAL A 647 5.91 5.74 -23.99
C VAL A 647 5.88 4.23 -23.86
N LEU A 648 6.17 3.71 -22.67
CA LEU A 648 6.16 2.28 -22.37
C LEU A 648 5.03 1.94 -21.41
N MET A 649 4.35 0.84 -21.68
CA MET A 649 3.21 0.39 -20.90
C MET A 649 3.59 -0.84 -20.07
N ALA A 650 3.20 -0.81 -18.81
CA ALA A 650 3.30 -1.90 -17.86
C ALA A 650 1.89 -2.37 -17.45
N SER A 651 1.69 -3.68 -17.33
CA SER A 651 0.48 -4.24 -16.72
C SER A 651 0.82 -4.82 -15.36
N ALA A 652 -0.02 -4.56 -14.35
CA ALA A 652 0.07 -5.28 -13.08
C ALA A 652 -1.31 -5.72 -12.61
N THR A 653 -1.36 -6.93 -12.08
CA THR A 653 -2.55 -7.52 -11.49
C THR A 653 -2.76 -6.91 -10.11
N THR A 654 -3.99 -6.54 -9.77
CA THR A 654 -4.32 -5.94 -8.47
C THR A 654 -4.34 -6.95 -7.31
N THR A 655 -3.86 -8.17 -7.53
CA THR A 655 -3.51 -9.11 -6.46
C THR A 655 -1.99 -9.26 -6.46
N PRO A 656 -1.26 -8.68 -5.48
CA PRO A 656 -1.62 -8.56 -4.07
C PRO A 656 -1.97 -7.13 -3.56
N MET A 657 -2.45 -6.21 -4.40
CA MET A 657 -2.79 -4.84 -3.97
C MET A 657 -3.86 -4.80 -2.86
N THR A 658 -3.82 -3.74 -2.05
CA THR A 658 -4.73 -3.48 -0.95
C THR A 658 -5.94 -2.70 -1.42
N VAL A 659 -7.11 -3.00 -0.86
CA VAL A 659 -8.35 -2.27 -1.14
C VAL A 659 -8.25 -0.81 -0.65
N GLY A 660 -8.71 0.12 -1.46
CA GLY A 660 -8.77 1.55 -1.15
C GLY A 660 -8.10 2.41 -2.22
N THR A 661 -7.88 3.69 -1.90
CA THR A 661 -7.01 4.54 -2.72
C THR A 661 -5.57 4.24 -2.34
N VAL A 662 -4.82 3.67 -3.27
CA VAL A 662 -3.42 3.30 -3.08
C VAL A 662 -2.54 4.17 -3.96
N THR A 663 -1.36 4.52 -3.43
CA THR A 663 -0.32 5.13 -4.25
C THR A 663 0.56 4.01 -4.78
N VAL A 664 0.70 3.95 -6.10
CA VAL A 664 1.60 3.03 -6.78
C VAL A 664 2.77 3.84 -7.28
N CYS A 665 3.99 3.41 -6.96
CA CYS A 665 5.21 4.03 -7.43
C CYS A 665 5.96 3.07 -8.35
N ALA A 666 6.37 3.55 -9.51
CA ALA A 666 7.34 2.88 -10.36
C ALA A 666 8.74 3.27 -9.89
N ILE A 667 9.55 2.26 -9.55
CA ILE A 667 10.95 2.40 -9.16
C ILE A 667 11.83 1.50 -10.02
N ILE A 668 13.12 1.78 -10.09
CA ILE A 668 14.07 0.90 -10.75
C ILE A 668 14.65 -0.04 -9.71
N ASN A 669 14.51 -1.36 -9.90
CA ASN A 669 15.10 -2.35 -8.99
C ASN A 669 16.63 -2.32 -9.09
N PRO A 670 17.38 -1.94 -8.03
CA PRO A 670 18.82 -2.00 -8.07
C PRO A 670 19.27 -3.46 -7.99
N THR A 671 19.83 -4.00 -9.08
CA THR A 671 20.62 -5.24 -9.00
C THR A 671 21.86 -4.97 -8.13
N SER A 672 22.61 -6.02 -7.73
CA SER A 672 23.81 -5.87 -6.87
C SER A 672 24.95 -5.02 -7.45
N GLU A 673 24.75 -4.46 -8.63
CA GLU A 673 25.67 -3.61 -9.40
C GLU A 673 25.14 -2.18 -9.57
N ALA A 674 23.91 -1.88 -9.15
CA ALA A 674 23.30 -0.56 -9.24
C ALA A 674 23.72 0.37 -8.08
N ASP A 675 23.92 1.65 -8.43
CA ASP A 675 24.35 2.70 -7.51
C ASP A 675 23.21 3.10 -6.55
N MET A 676 23.39 2.88 -5.25
CA MET A 676 22.41 3.20 -4.19
C MET A 676 22.12 4.71 -4.05
N ASP A 677 22.91 5.58 -4.68
CA ASP A 677 22.73 7.03 -4.65
C ASP A 677 21.80 7.55 -5.78
N CYS A 678 21.25 6.66 -6.62
CA CYS A 678 20.31 7.00 -7.67
C CYS A 678 19.01 6.18 -7.64
N MET A 679 17.93 6.82 -7.18
CA MET A 679 16.66 6.18 -6.83
C MET A 679 15.47 6.90 -7.51
N PRO A 680 15.36 6.84 -8.85
CA PRO A 680 14.26 7.50 -9.54
C PRO A 680 12.93 6.81 -9.23
N GLN A 681 11.93 7.63 -8.94
CA GLN A 681 10.58 7.18 -8.61
C GLN A 681 9.56 8.13 -9.23
N ALA A 682 8.46 7.56 -9.71
CA ALA A 682 7.27 8.31 -10.03
C ALA A 682 6.07 7.54 -9.53
N CYS A 683 5.07 8.26 -9.04
CA CYS A 683 3.92 7.68 -8.38
C CYS A 683 2.61 8.18 -8.98
N THR A 684 1.58 7.34 -8.92
CA THR A 684 0.21 7.65 -9.33
C THR A 684 -0.76 7.06 -8.33
N GLN A 685 -2.00 7.53 -8.36
CA GLN A 685 -3.07 6.98 -7.53
C GLN A 685 -3.92 6.01 -8.33
N LEU A 686 -4.18 4.85 -7.74
CA LEU A 686 -5.16 3.88 -8.22
C LEU A 686 -6.22 3.68 -7.13
N ILE A 687 -7.48 3.61 -7.54
CA ILE A 687 -8.57 3.19 -6.65
C ILE A 687 -8.81 1.70 -6.87
N VAL A 688 -8.48 0.88 -5.88
CA VAL A 688 -8.78 -0.55 -5.87
C VAL A 688 -10.07 -0.76 -5.08
N HIS A 689 -11.15 -1.07 -5.79
CA HIS A 689 -12.42 -1.37 -5.17
C HIS A 689 -12.41 -2.81 -4.62
N PRO A 690 -13.00 -3.06 -3.44
CA PRO A 690 -13.16 -4.43 -2.96
C PRO A 690 -14.06 -5.21 -3.93
N LEU A 691 -13.78 -6.50 -4.10
CA LEU A 691 -14.77 -7.38 -4.70
C LEU A 691 -15.99 -7.44 -3.77
N PRO A 692 -17.22 -7.40 -4.31
CA PRO A 692 -18.38 -7.73 -3.51
C PRO A 692 -18.26 -9.19 -3.04
N THR A 693 -18.73 -9.49 -1.84
CA THR A 693 -18.72 -10.85 -1.32
C THR A 693 -20.08 -11.52 -1.53
N ILE A 694 -20.08 -12.76 -1.98
CA ILE A 694 -21.28 -13.63 -1.89
C ILE A 694 -21.31 -14.23 -0.48
N GLY A 695 -22.45 -14.15 0.21
CA GLY A 695 -22.63 -14.75 1.54
C GLY A 695 -22.53 -16.28 1.54
N GLU A 696 -22.60 -16.92 2.71
CA GLU A 696 -22.84 -18.37 2.78
C GLU A 696 -24.24 -18.68 2.20
N GLU A 697 -24.33 -18.90 0.90
CA GLU A 697 -25.58 -19.22 0.24
C GLU A 697 -25.97 -20.68 0.50
N ALA A 698 -27.21 -20.87 0.99
CA ALA A 698 -27.79 -22.19 1.17
C ALA A 698 -28.28 -22.74 -0.18
N ASN A 699 -28.15 -24.04 -0.40
CA ASN A 699 -28.77 -24.72 -1.55
C ASN A 699 -30.26 -24.36 -1.63
N ILE A 700 -30.75 -24.04 -2.83
CA ILE A 700 -32.10 -23.54 -3.06
C ILE A 700 -33.00 -24.72 -3.45
N ALA A 701 -34.12 -24.90 -2.74
CA ALA A 701 -35.11 -25.93 -3.06
C ALA A 701 -36.38 -25.32 -3.69
N VAL A 702 -36.85 -25.87 -4.81
CA VAL A 702 -37.96 -25.34 -5.62
C VAL A 702 -39.05 -26.39 -5.83
N CYS A 703 -40.34 -26.03 -5.66
CA CYS A 703 -41.45 -26.94 -6.00
C CYS A 703 -41.55 -27.16 -7.52
N ASN A 704 -41.68 -28.41 -7.95
CA ASN A 704 -41.94 -28.78 -9.34
C ASN A 704 -43.21 -28.09 -9.89
N GLY A 705 -43.07 -27.28 -10.94
CA GLY A 705 -44.16 -26.50 -11.56
C GLY A 705 -44.36 -25.08 -11.00
N GLY A 706 -43.59 -24.67 -9.99
CA GLY A 706 -43.47 -23.26 -9.59
C GLY A 706 -42.57 -22.48 -10.56
N SER A 707 -42.88 -21.20 -10.78
CA SER A 707 -41.86 -20.26 -11.28
C SER A 707 -40.98 -19.90 -10.09
N THR A 708 -39.67 -19.98 -10.28
CA THR A 708 -38.69 -19.43 -9.34
C THR A 708 -37.77 -18.54 -10.13
N GLU A 709 -38.31 -17.40 -10.56
CA GLU A 709 -37.44 -16.30 -10.93
C GLU A 709 -36.61 -15.99 -9.68
N ILE A 710 -35.34 -16.43 -9.66
CA ILE A 710 -34.42 -16.05 -8.60
C ILE A 710 -34.12 -14.57 -8.85
N THR A 711 -34.98 -13.71 -8.32
CA THR A 711 -34.79 -12.27 -8.32
C THR A 711 -33.97 -11.89 -7.08
N PRO A 712 -33.07 -10.90 -7.20
CA PRO A 712 -32.35 -10.37 -6.05
C PRO A 712 -33.34 -9.58 -5.18
N THR A 713 -34.12 -10.28 -4.37
CA THR A 713 -34.93 -9.62 -3.35
C THR A 713 -33.96 -9.23 -2.24
N SER A 714 -33.76 -7.93 -2.08
CA SER A 714 -32.96 -7.27 -1.03
C SER A 714 -33.09 -8.00 0.32
N GLY A 715 -32.19 -8.95 0.53
CA GLY A 715 -32.06 -9.77 1.72
C GLY A 715 -30.60 -9.72 2.13
N ALA A 716 -30.18 -8.55 2.60
CA ALA A 716 -28.82 -8.29 3.04
C ALA A 716 -28.40 -9.30 4.12
N ILE A 717 -27.34 -10.06 3.84
CA ILE A 717 -26.49 -10.70 4.85
C ILE A 717 -25.04 -10.45 4.42
N VAL A 718 -24.57 -9.23 4.71
CA VAL A 718 -23.19 -8.79 4.56
C VAL A 718 -22.41 -9.23 5.80
N ALA A 719 -21.21 -9.80 5.62
CA ALA A 719 -20.27 -9.95 6.74
C ALA A 719 -19.71 -8.57 7.11
N PRO A 720 -19.80 -8.14 8.38
CA PRO A 720 -19.43 -6.79 8.79
C PRO A 720 -17.91 -6.55 8.60
N ALA A 721 -17.54 -5.40 8.02
CA ALA A 721 -16.19 -4.84 8.14
C ALA A 721 -15.79 -4.77 9.64
N GLN A 722 -14.57 -5.19 9.96
CA GLN A 722 -14.09 -5.28 11.35
C GLN A 722 -13.03 -4.22 11.60
N ALA A 723 -13.03 -3.65 12.80
CA ALA A 723 -11.93 -2.80 13.24
C ALA A 723 -10.67 -3.65 13.46
N SER A 724 -9.49 -3.13 13.09
CA SER A 724 -8.22 -3.82 13.33
C SER A 724 -7.91 -4.00 14.83
N ASP A 725 -8.38 -3.07 15.67
CA ASP A 725 -8.27 -3.11 17.13
C ASP A 725 -9.44 -2.33 17.80
N LEU A 726 -9.39 -2.12 19.11
CA LEU A 726 -10.36 -1.34 19.88
C LEU A 726 -10.27 0.15 19.55
N ILE A 727 -11.43 0.79 19.38
CA ILE A 727 -11.54 2.23 19.10
C ILE A 727 -12.22 2.98 20.24
N ILE A 728 -11.90 4.25 20.41
CA ILE A 728 -12.66 5.20 21.22
C ILE A 728 -13.95 5.50 20.45
N SER A 729 -15.09 5.08 20.98
CA SER A 729 -16.40 5.30 20.37
C SER A 729 -17.11 6.53 20.89
N GLN A 730 -16.79 6.97 22.12
CA GLN A 730 -17.36 8.18 22.68
C GLN A 730 -16.40 8.90 23.64
N TYR A 731 -16.43 10.23 23.56
CA TYR A 731 -15.76 11.14 24.49
C TYR A 731 -16.82 12.07 25.06
N LEU A 732 -16.87 12.18 26.39
CA LEU A 732 -17.75 13.10 27.08
C LEU A 732 -16.90 14.04 27.92
N GLU A 733 -16.91 15.32 27.57
CA GLU A 733 -16.55 16.40 28.48
C GLU A 733 -17.80 17.23 28.80
N GLY A 734 -18.32 17.07 30.00
CA GLY A 734 -19.49 17.77 30.51
C GLY A 734 -19.15 18.80 31.58
N SER A 735 -20.16 19.21 32.33
CA SER A 735 -20.01 20.16 33.42
C SER A 735 -19.29 19.54 34.62
N GLY A 736 -18.30 20.26 35.15
CA GLY A 736 -17.56 19.83 36.34
C GLY A 736 -16.78 18.53 36.12
N ASN A 737 -17.19 17.47 36.82
CA ASN A 737 -16.55 16.14 36.74
C ASN A 737 -17.32 15.17 35.85
N ASN A 738 -18.36 15.60 35.16
CA ASN A 738 -19.08 14.76 34.21
C ASN A 738 -18.16 14.52 33.01
N LYS A 739 -17.30 13.50 33.10
CA LYS A 739 -16.30 13.15 32.10
C LYS A 739 -16.24 11.65 31.92
N CYS A 740 -16.33 11.18 30.68
CA CYS A 740 -16.27 9.76 30.34
C CYS A 740 -15.53 9.51 29.02
N ILE A 741 -14.99 8.30 28.88
CA ILE A 741 -14.45 7.73 27.64
C ILE A 741 -15.15 6.39 27.45
N GLU A 742 -15.63 6.12 26.24
CA GLU A 742 -16.18 4.83 25.83
C GLU A 742 -15.27 4.20 24.79
N ILE A 743 -15.02 2.90 24.96
CA ILE A 743 -14.23 2.06 24.06
C ILE A 743 -15.17 1.06 23.41
N PHE A 744 -15.09 0.86 22.10
CA PHE A 744 -15.89 -0.12 21.37
C PHE A 744 -15.02 -1.23 20.79
N ASN A 745 -15.54 -2.47 20.83
CA ASN A 745 -14.91 -3.62 20.21
C ASN A 745 -15.55 -3.96 18.85
N GLY A 746 -14.98 -3.39 17.77
CA GLY A 746 -15.35 -3.67 16.39
C GLY A 746 -14.63 -4.86 15.73
N THR A 747 -13.79 -5.60 16.47
CA THR A 747 -12.85 -6.60 15.91
C THR A 747 -13.48 -7.92 15.46
N GLY A 748 -14.80 -8.07 15.59
CA GLY A 748 -15.51 -9.31 15.28
C GLY A 748 -15.29 -10.48 16.27
N ALA A 749 -14.37 -10.35 17.24
CA ALA A 749 -14.10 -11.34 18.28
C ALA A 749 -14.02 -10.71 19.67
N ALA A 750 -14.07 -11.55 20.72
CA ALA A 750 -13.91 -11.07 22.09
C ALA A 750 -12.44 -10.70 22.39
N VAL A 751 -12.19 -9.52 22.94
CA VAL A 751 -10.85 -8.98 23.22
C VAL A 751 -10.53 -9.04 24.72
N ASP A 752 -9.32 -9.49 25.08
CA ASP A 752 -8.81 -9.43 26.46
C ASP A 752 -8.22 -8.04 26.74
N LEU A 753 -8.82 -7.31 27.67
CA LEU A 753 -8.41 -5.94 28.02
C LEU A 753 -7.17 -5.88 28.90
N SER A 754 -6.62 -7.01 29.35
CA SER A 754 -5.48 -7.04 30.29
C SER A 754 -4.20 -6.43 29.74
N THR A 755 -4.06 -6.34 28.41
CA THR A 755 -2.94 -5.69 27.72
C THR A 755 -3.23 -4.23 27.38
N TYR A 756 -4.45 -3.75 27.59
CA TYR A 756 -4.90 -2.41 27.21
C TYR A 756 -4.83 -1.41 28.36
N SER A 757 -4.59 -0.14 28.02
CA SER A 757 -4.58 0.97 28.97
C SER A 757 -5.06 2.27 28.32
N ILE A 758 -5.73 3.13 29.09
CA ILE A 758 -5.98 4.53 28.70
C ILE A 758 -4.81 5.40 29.13
N ARG A 759 -4.35 6.25 28.22
CA ARG A 759 -3.24 7.20 28.40
C ARG A 759 -3.73 8.62 28.14
N LEU A 760 -3.48 9.53 29.08
CA LEU A 760 -3.78 10.96 28.89
C LEU A 760 -2.50 11.75 28.71
N TYR A 761 -2.51 12.62 27.70
CA TYR A 761 -1.44 13.53 27.33
C TYR A 761 -1.95 14.95 27.50
N ASN A 762 -1.68 15.52 28.66
CA ASN A 762 -2.26 16.79 29.04
C ASN A 762 -1.52 17.95 28.37
N ASN A 763 -2.25 18.94 27.84
CA ASN A 763 -1.75 20.23 27.33
C ASN A 763 -0.52 20.06 26.41
N GLY A 764 -0.62 19.18 25.41
CA GLY A 764 0.44 18.95 24.41
C GLY A 764 1.67 18.18 24.90
N ASN A 765 1.60 17.45 26.02
CA ASN A 765 2.71 16.58 26.43
C ASN A 765 2.95 15.43 25.42
N THR A 766 4.21 15.04 25.26
CA THR A 766 4.62 13.88 24.44
C THR A 766 4.67 12.57 25.24
N MET A 767 4.67 12.66 26.57
CA MET A 767 4.62 11.51 27.48
C MET A 767 3.29 11.49 28.25
N PRO A 768 2.71 10.31 28.49
CA PRO A 768 1.44 10.22 29.17
C PRO A 768 1.56 10.66 30.63
N ASN A 769 0.77 11.64 31.05
CA ASN A 769 0.72 12.11 32.43
C ASN A 769 0.08 11.07 33.35
N THR A 770 -0.85 10.27 32.81
CA THR A 770 -1.56 9.24 33.53
C THR A 770 -1.73 8.01 32.65
N MET A 771 -1.71 6.83 33.29
CA MET A 771 -2.01 5.56 32.65
C MET A 771 -2.99 4.78 33.52
N THR A 772 -4.08 4.32 32.92
CA THR A 772 -5.11 3.52 33.60
C THR A 772 -5.19 2.17 32.91
N ALA A 773 -4.71 1.11 33.58
CA ALA A 773 -4.80 -0.25 33.06
C ALA A 773 -6.25 -0.73 33.04
N LEU A 774 -6.63 -1.42 31.97
CA LEU A 774 -7.93 -2.06 31.81
C LEU A 774 -7.85 -3.54 32.21
N SER A 775 -8.99 -4.17 32.39
CA SER A 775 -9.07 -5.59 32.71
C SER A 775 -10.45 -6.15 32.39
N GLY A 776 -10.50 -7.45 32.08
CA GLY A 776 -11.72 -8.14 31.70
C GLY A 776 -11.68 -8.56 30.23
N THR A 777 -12.82 -9.04 29.74
CA THR A 777 -12.99 -9.42 28.33
C THR A 777 -14.13 -8.60 27.77
N LEU A 778 -13.90 -7.93 26.64
CA LEU A 778 -14.91 -7.15 25.94
C LEU A 778 -15.45 -7.98 24.77
N ALA A 779 -16.75 -8.26 24.75
CA ALA A 779 -17.34 -9.06 23.66
C ALA A 779 -17.35 -8.28 22.34
N ALA A 780 -17.43 -8.98 21.20
CA ALA A 780 -17.57 -8.34 19.90
C ALA A 780 -18.87 -7.52 19.83
N GLY A 781 -18.79 -6.29 19.33
CA GLY A 781 -19.91 -5.35 19.26
C GLY A 781 -20.31 -4.71 20.60
N ASP A 782 -19.55 -4.96 21.68
CA ASP A 782 -19.81 -4.42 23.01
C ASP A 782 -18.92 -3.20 23.32
N VAL A 783 -19.29 -2.42 24.34
CA VAL A 783 -18.54 -1.23 24.78
C VAL A 783 -18.01 -1.34 26.21
N TYR A 784 -16.97 -0.57 26.52
CA TYR A 784 -16.41 -0.41 27.86
C TYR A 784 -16.35 1.07 28.24
N VAL A 785 -17.14 1.48 29.22
CA VAL A 785 -17.32 2.88 29.62
C VAL A 785 -16.50 3.22 30.88
N ILE A 786 -15.67 4.26 30.79
CA ILE A 786 -14.83 4.75 31.88
C ILE A 786 -15.25 6.17 32.25
N CYS A 787 -15.71 6.40 33.48
CA CYS A 787 -16.18 7.71 33.92
C CYS A 787 -15.48 8.21 35.18
N ASN A 788 -15.56 9.52 35.42
CA ASN A 788 -15.00 10.13 36.62
C ASN A 788 -15.78 9.69 37.88
N PRO A 789 -15.09 9.26 38.96
CA PRO A 789 -15.75 8.87 40.22
C PRO A 789 -16.60 9.97 40.87
N ASN A 790 -16.36 11.24 40.53
CA ASN A 790 -17.08 12.40 41.04
C ASN A 790 -18.09 12.98 40.04
N ALA A 791 -18.34 12.32 38.91
CA ALA A 791 -19.44 12.67 38.01
C ALA A 791 -20.80 12.53 38.71
N ASP A 792 -21.83 13.11 38.11
CA ASP A 792 -23.20 12.94 38.56
C ASP A 792 -23.62 11.47 38.53
N MET A 793 -24.53 11.11 39.45
CA MET A 793 -24.90 9.71 39.69
C MET A 793 -25.39 8.99 38.43
N ALA A 794 -26.16 9.69 37.58
CA ALA A 794 -26.69 9.11 36.34
C ALA A 794 -25.60 8.75 35.32
N ILE A 795 -24.48 9.49 35.31
CA ILE A 795 -23.33 9.23 34.43
C ILE A 795 -22.50 8.08 34.99
N ARG A 796 -22.29 8.07 36.31
CA ARG A 796 -21.52 7.03 37.01
C ARG A 796 -22.15 5.65 36.91
N ASP A 797 -23.47 5.59 36.88
CA ASP A 797 -24.21 4.33 36.78
C ASP A 797 -24.09 3.67 35.40
N LEU A 798 -23.56 4.38 34.38
CA LEU A 798 -23.27 3.86 33.05
C LEU A 798 -21.83 3.31 32.92
N ALA A 799 -20.97 3.49 33.92
CA ALA A 799 -19.55 3.17 33.82
C ALA A 799 -19.22 1.74 34.26
N ASP A 800 -18.41 1.06 33.46
CA ASP A 800 -17.75 -0.21 33.82
C ASP A 800 -16.55 0.04 34.76
N LEU A 801 -15.90 1.20 34.62
CA LEU A 801 -14.80 1.63 35.47
C LEU A 801 -14.94 3.08 35.90
N LEU A 802 -14.78 3.33 37.20
CA LEU A 802 -14.65 4.68 37.75
C LEU A 802 -13.18 5.01 38.01
N ALA A 803 -12.57 5.87 37.18
CA ALA A 803 -11.13 6.16 37.25
C ALA A 803 -10.81 7.64 37.00
N THR A 804 -10.36 8.36 38.04
CA THR A 804 -9.94 9.77 37.90
C THR A 804 -8.74 9.92 36.96
N SER A 805 -7.84 8.94 36.91
CA SER A 805 -6.66 8.94 36.04
C SER A 805 -6.98 8.72 34.55
N ALA A 806 -8.18 8.28 34.19
CA ALA A 806 -8.62 8.21 32.80
C ALA A 806 -9.49 9.41 32.41
N THR A 807 -9.99 10.16 33.38
CA THR A 807 -10.99 11.23 33.16
C THR A 807 -10.57 12.57 33.71
N SER A 808 -9.26 12.79 33.84
CA SER A 808 -8.67 14.08 34.26
C SER A 808 -8.30 14.97 33.06
N PHE A 809 -8.85 14.66 31.88
CA PHE A 809 -8.68 15.45 30.67
C PHE A 809 -9.57 16.70 30.69
N ASN A 810 -9.22 17.72 29.92
CA ASN A 810 -10.09 18.78 29.41
C ASN A 810 -9.91 18.94 27.90
N GLY A 811 -10.68 19.84 27.27
CA GLY A 811 -10.80 19.92 25.81
C GLY A 811 -9.50 19.99 24.99
N ASP A 812 -8.36 20.33 25.57
CA ASP A 812 -7.02 20.42 24.95
C ASP A 812 -6.07 19.25 25.30
N ASP A 813 -6.57 18.18 25.94
CA ASP A 813 -5.79 16.99 26.29
C ASP A 813 -6.04 15.80 25.35
N ALA A 814 -4.97 15.17 24.86
CA ALA A 814 -5.06 14.03 23.96
C ALA A 814 -5.21 12.73 24.75
N ILE A 815 -5.98 11.79 24.21
CA ILE A 815 -6.40 10.57 24.89
C ILE A 815 -6.13 9.39 23.98
N ALA A 816 -5.34 8.42 24.45
CA ALA A 816 -5.05 7.21 23.68
C ALA A 816 -5.53 5.95 24.39
N ILE A 817 -6.00 4.98 23.62
CA ILE A 817 -6.02 3.57 24.00
C ILE A 817 -4.69 2.97 23.56
N ALA A 818 -4.02 2.22 24.42
CA ALA A 818 -2.77 1.56 24.11
C ALA A 818 -2.76 0.08 24.47
N ASN A 819 -2.34 -0.78 23.54
CA ASN A 819 -2.18 -2.21 23.68
C ASN A 819 -0.69 -2.57 23.80
N ASN A 820 -0.28 -3.24 24.89
CA ASN A 820 1.11 -3.64 25.15
C ASN A 820 2.17 -2.53 25.05
N GLY A 821 1.76 -1.27 25.17
CA GLY A 821 2.68 -0.14 25.07
C GLY A 821 2.48 0.74 23.84
N VAL A 822 1.79 0.24 22.81
CA VAL A 822 1.58 0.90 21.50
C VAL A 822 0.19 1.52 21.47
N ASN A 823 0.07 2.76 20.99
CA ASN A 823 -1.23 3.43 20.86
C ASN A 823 -1.99 2.81 19.67
N VAL A 824 -3.27 2.48 19.87
CA VAL A 824 -4.13 1.84 18.86
C VAL A 824 -5.25 2.75 18.38
N ASP A 825 -5.65 3.73 19.21
CA ASP A 825 -6.54 4.81 18.80
C ASP A 825 -6.31 6.03 19.69
N VAL A 826 -6.36 7.23 19.10
CA VAL A 826 -6.08 8.51 19.76
C VAL A 826 -7.14 9.54 19.39
N LEU A 827 -7.74 10.17 20.40
CA LEU A 827 -8.50 11.40 20.27
C LEU A 827 -7.57 12.57 20.60
N GLY A 828 -7.27 13.43 19.63
CA GLY A 828 -6.31 14.53 19.75
C GLY A 828 -4.99 14.24 19.01
N GLN A 829 -4.01 15.13 19.20
CA GLN A 829 -2.66 14.98 18.64
C GLN A 829 -1.63 15.03 19.76
N ILE A 830 -0.80 14.00 19.86
CA ILE A 830 0.22 13.89 20.92
C ILE A 830 1.33 14.89 20.64
N GLY A 831 1.78 15.59 21.68
CA GLY A 831 2.82 16.62 21.54
C GLY A 831 2.31 18.00 21.07
N VAL A 832 1.01 18.17 20.84
CA VAL A 832 0.43 19.44 20.36
C VAL A 832 -0.64 19.94 21.32
N ASP A 833 -0.51 21.20 21.73
CA ASP A 833 -1.52 21.92 22.52
C ASP A 833 -2.38 22.80 21.59
N PRO A 834 -3.67 22.48 21.37
CA PRO A 834 -4.58 23.27 20.54
C PRO A 834 -5.09 24.55 21.25
N GLY A 835 -4.61 24.83 22.46
CA GLY A 835 -4.87 26.03 23.25
C GLY A 835 -6.00 25.89 24.26
N SER A 836 -7.21 25.54 23.83
CA SER A 836 -8.33 25.29 24.77
C SER A 836 -9.25 24.14 24.37
N ALA A 837 -9.20 23.79 23.09
CA ALA A 837 -9.99 22.72 22.49
C ALA A 837 -9.42 22.40 21.12
N TRP A 838 -9.53 21.15 20.67
CA TRP A 838 -9.52 20.88 19.24
C TRP A 838 -10.81 21.40 18.61
N PHE A 839 -10.68 21.99 17.42
CA PHE A 839 -11.79 22.56 16.68
C PHE A 839 -11.61 22.35 15.17
N GLY A 840 -12.66 21.88 14.52
CA GLY A 840 -12.74 21.77 13.08
C GLY A 840 -14.15 21.38 12.65
N GLY A 841 -14.55 21.77 11.43
CA GLY A 841 -15.90 21.55 10.89
C GLY A 841 -17.08 22.03 11.76
N GLY A 842 -16.86 22.91 12.75
CA GLY A 842 -17.89 23.36 13.71
C GLY A 842 -18.03 22.48 14.96
N ILE A 843 -17.20 21.45 15.10
CA ILE A 843 -17.13 20.53 16.24
C ILE A 843 -15.99 20.96 17.16
N SER A 844 -16.21 20.86 18.48
CA SER A 844 -15.21 21.14 19.50
C SER A 844 -15.17 20.04 20.54
N THR A 845 -13.98 19.72 21.06
CA THR A 845 -13.79 18.82 22.21
C THR A 845 -14.14 19.48 23.55
N LEU A 846 -14.21 20.81 23.61
CA LEU A 846 -14.49 21.53 24.85
C LEU A 846 -15.97 21.48 25.22
N ASN A 847 -16.26 20.94 26.41
CA ASN A 847 -17.62 20.81 26.94
C ASN A 847 -18.61 20.15 25.94
N SER A 848 -18.16 19.09 25.27
CA SER A 848 -18.96 18.38 24.27
C SER A 848 -18.97 16.88 24.54
N THR A 849 -20.07 16.24 24.18
CA THR A 849 -20.11 14.80 23.90
C THR A 849 -19.82 14.60 22.42
N LEU A 850 -18.77 13.83 22.12
CA LEU A 850 -18.36 13.44 20.79
C LEU A 850 -18.61 11.94 20.63
N THR A 851 -19.32 11.57 19.56
CA THR A 851 -19.56 10.17 19.19
C THR A 851 -18.82 9.89 17.90
N ARG A 852 -18.02 8.81 17.90
CA ARG A 852 -17.31 8.34 16.72
C ARG A 852 -18.32 8.07 15.60
N LYS A 853 -17.98 8.45 14.37
CA LYS A 853 -18.85 8.16 13.22
C LYS A 853 -18.93 6.64 13.01
N PRO A 854 -20.12 6.09 12.69
CA PRO A 854 -20.31 4.65 12.51
C PRO A 854 -19.42 3.99 11.43
N GLU A 855 -18.88 4.79 10.51
CA GLU A 855 -18.08 4.35 9.36
C GLU A 855 -16.56 4.36 9.65
N ILE A 856 -16.13 4.63 10.89
CA ILE A 856 -14.71 4.66 11.26
C ILE A 856 -14.30 3.31 11.85
N PHE A 857 -13.50 2.57 11.07
CA PHE A 857 -13.05 1.21 11.40
C PHE A 857 -11.62 1.16 11.96
N GLU A 858 -10.82 2.20 11.70
CA GLU A 858 -9.42 2.28 12.14
C GLU A 858 -9.23 3.38 13.17
N GLY A 859 -8.37 3.11 14.16
CA GLY A 859 -7.98 4.10 15.16
C GLY A 859 -6.93 5.07 14.63
N ASN A 860 -6.90 6.27 15.19
CA ASN A 860 -5.89 7.28 14.86
C ASN A 860 -4.60 7.04 15.69
N ASP A 861 -3.42 7.23 15.12
CA ASP A 861 -2.15 7.02 15.81
C ASP A 861 -1.70 8.21 16.70
N GLY A 862 -2.36 9.36 16.53
CA GLY A 862 -2.11 10.61 17.27
C GLY A 862 -0.92 11.42 16.77
N THR A 863 -0.35 11.09 15.60
CA THR A 863 0.82 11.81 15.03
C THR A 863 0.41 12.92 14.07
N THR A 864 -0.72 12.75 13.38
CA THR A 864 -1.24 13.69 12.38
C THR A 864 -2.05 14.84 12.99
N MET A 865 -2.28 15.90 12.20
CA MET A 865 -3.07 17.06 12.65
C MET A 865 -4.52 16.63 12.96
N PHE A 866 -4.94 16.81 14.21
CA PHE A 866 -6.28 16.37 14.64
C PHE A 866 -7.36 17.43 14.37
N ASP A 867 -8.29 17.10 13.46
CA ASP A 867 -9.57 17.80 13.26
C ASP A 867 -10.73 16.89 13.70
N PRO A 868 -11.48 17.24 14.76
CA PRO A 868 -12.53 16.37 15.29
C PRO A 868 -13.69 16.14 14.30
N SER A 869 -13.90 17.00 13.29
CA SER A 869 -14.99 16.83 12.33
C SER A 869 -14.77 15.72 11.30
N VAL A 870 -13.53 15.24 11.19
CA VAL A 870 -13.18 14.15 10.27
C VAL A 870 -13.79 12.84 10.75
N GLU A 871 -13.60 12.50 12.03
CA GLU A 871 -13.95 11.17 12.55
C GLU A 871 -15.10 11.20 13.59
N TRP A 872 -15.50 12.38 14.06
CA TRP A 872 -16.47 12.52 15.14
C TRP A 872 -17.70 13.33 14.75
N THR A 873 -18.79 13.05 15.44
CA THR A 873 -20.00 13.89 15.50
C THR A 873 -20.13 14.48 16.91
N SER A 874 -20.68 15.68 17.03
CA SER A 874 -20.95 16.32 18.32
C SER A 874 -22.44 16.50 18.52
N SER A 875 -22.94 16.20 19.72
CA SER A 875 -24.32 16.53 20.07
C SER A 875 -24.53 18.03 20.33
N GLY A 876 -23.45 18.77 20.59
CA GLY A 876 -23.47 20.19 20.95
C GLY A 876 -24.16 20.46 22.29
N ILE A 877 -24.45 19.42 23.09
CA ILE A 877 -25.14 19.49 24.37
C ILE A 877 -24.16 19.10 25.49
N ILE A 878 -24.10 19.93 26.53
CA ILE A 878 -23.30 19.67 27.73
C ILE A 878 -23.99 18.61 28.59
N ASP A 879 -23.22 17.70 29.17
CA ASP A 879 -23.70 16.58 30.00
C ASP A 879 -24.60 15.59 29.25
N ASP A 880 -24.43 15.51 27.93
CA ASP A 880 -25.21 14.60 27.12
C ASP A 880 -24.67 13.18 27.21
N THR A 881 -25.48 12.28 27.76
CA THR A 881 -25.14 10.85 27.89
C THR A 881 -25.81 10.01 26.80
N GLU A 882 -26.45 10.62 25.81
CA GLU A 882 -27.04 9.89 24.70
C GLU A 882 -25.94 9.13 23.93
N GLY A 883 -26.15 7.83 23.74
CA GLY A 883 -25.17 6.92 23.13
C GLY A 883 -24.30 6.16 24.13
N LEU A 884 -23.96 6.71 25.31
CA LEU A 884 -23.12 6.00 26.29
C LEU A 884 -23.71 4.63 26.66
N GLY A 885 -22.87 3.59 26.59
CA GLY A 885 -23.23 2.19 26.77
C GLY A 885 -23.59 1.46 25.47
N SER A 886 -23.44 2.09 24.31
CA SER A 886 -23.68 1.47 23.00
C SER A 886 -23.01 2.25 21.87
N HIS A 887 -22.50 1.56 20.86
CA HIS A 887 -21.99 2.22 19.67
C HIS A 887 -22.63 1.64 18.41
N THR A 888 -23.16 2.52 17.56
CA THR A 888 -23.59 2.13 16.21
C THR A 888 -22.35 2.04 15.35
N PHE A 889 -21.99 0.81 14.99
CA PHE A 889 -20.89 0.50 14.09
C PHE A 889 -21.49 0.02 12.78
N ASN A 890 -21.48 0.90 11.77
CA ASN A 890 -21.97 0.57 10.44
C ASN A 890 -20.84 -0.15 9.72
N ALA A 891 -20.62 -1.41 10.08
CA ALA A 891 -19.72 -2.32 9.40
C ALA A 891 -20.17 -2.67 7.96
N PHE A 892 -21.16 -1.94 7.46
CA PHE A 892 -21.59 -1.94 6.09
C PHE A 892 -20.99 -0.66 5.52
N ASP A 893 -19.96 -0.81 4.69
CA ASP A 893 -19.77 0.18 3.64
C ASP A 893 -21.16 0.40 3.00
N GLU A 894 -21.59 1.65 2.83
CA GLU A 894 -22.74 1.90 1.99
C GLU A 894 -22.31 1.62 0.54
N THR A 895 -22.05 0.35 0.23
CA THR A 895 -22.08 -0.11 -1.14
C THR A 895 -23.53 -0.01 -1.61
N PRO A 896 -23.75 0.53 -2.81
CA PRO A 896 -25.06 0.47 -3.45
C PRO A 896 -25.56 -0.98 -3.56
N ALA A 897 -26.85 -1.13 -3.85
CA ALA A 897 -27.52 -2.43 -3.99
C ALA A 897 -26.69 -3.45 -4.80
N THR A 898 -26.14 -4.48 -4.15
CA THR A 898 -25.49 -5.60 -4.84
C THR A 898 -26.48 -6.28 -5.78
N VAL A 899 -26.15 -6.31 -7.07
CA VAL A 899 -26.90 -7.08 -8.08
C VAL A 899 -26.22 -8.45 -8.20
N TYR A 900 -26.95 -9.51 -8.50
CA TYR A 900 -26.35 -10.83 -8.73
C TYR A 900 -26.45 -11.19 -10.22
N ASN A 901 -25.38 -11.75 -10.77
CA ASN A 901 -25.41 -12.41 -12.08
C ASN A 901 -25.46 -13.93 -11.89
N PHE A 902 -26.17 -14.62 -12.79
CA PHE A 902 -26.36 -16.08 -12.76
C PHE A 902 -25.85 -16.74 -14.03
N TYR A 903 -25.18 -17.88 -13.90
CA TYR A 903 -24.57 -18.62 -15.02
C TYR A 903 -24.97 -20.11 -15.01
N GLY A 904 -25.26 -20.63 -16.21
CA GLY A 904 -25.92 -21.94 -16.44
C GLY A 904 -25.03 -23.10 -16.90
N ASP A 905 -23.75 -23.13 -16.50
CA ASP A 905 -22.80 -24.26 -16.61
C ASP A 905 -21.92 -24.33 -17.90
N GLU A 906 -20.68 -23.84 -17.80
CA GLU A 906 -19.37 -24.46 -18.14
C GLU A 906 -18.32 -23.56 -17.43
N GLU A 907 -17.28 -24.12 -16.80
CA GLU A 907 -16.26 -23.36 -16.02
C GLU A 907 -15.84 -22.06 -16.74
N LEU A 908 -16.27 -20.92 -16.20
CA LEU A 908 -15.97 -19.62 -16.79
C LEU A 908 -14.49 -19.30 -16.57
N THR A 909 -13.70 -19.39 -17.64
CA THR A 909 -12.32 -18.88 -17.68
C THR A 909 -12.27 -17.39 -18.04
N ASP A 910 -13.41 -16.73 -18.23
CA ASP A 910 -13.53 -15.35 -18.70
C ASP A 910 -14.76 -14.68 -18.04
N LEU A 911 -14.52 -13.85 -17.02
CA LEU A 911 -15.50 -13.23 -16.13
C LEU A 911 -16.08 -11.92 -16.70
N LEU A 912 -16.48 -11.87 -17.98
CA LEU A 912 -17.20 -10.72 -18.56
C LEU A 912 -18.25 -11.15 -19.62
N ALA A 913 -19.00 -12.23 -19.35
CA ALA A 913 -20.07 -12.69 -20.24
C ALA A 913 -21.43 -12.04 -19.90
N GLU A 914 -22.16 -11.68 -20.96
CA GLU A 914 -23.43 -10.93 -21.05
C GLU A 914 -24.44 -11.17 -19.90
N GLU A 915 -24.87 -10.04 -19.29
CA GLU A 915 -25.82 -9.89 -18.16
C GLU A 915 -27.08 -10.78 -18.27
N VAL A 916 -27.29 -11.67 -17.30
CA VAL A 916 -28.56 -12.41 -17.13
C VAL A 916 -29.15 -12.07 -15.76
N ALA A 917 -29.95 -11.00 -15.72
CA ALA A 917 -30.56 -10.43 -14.51
C ALA A 917 -31.59 -11.34 -13.79
N SER A 918 -31.86 -12.53 -14.31
CA SER A 918 -32.82 -13.48 -13.74
C SER A 918 -32.53 -14.90 -14.25
N PHE A 919 -32.39 -15.86 -13.34
CA PHE A 919 -32.32 -17.28 -13.69
C PHE A 919 -33.64 -17.96 -13.33
N ASP A 920 -34.33 -18.48 -14.36
CA ASP A 920 -35.46 -19.40 -14.17
C ASP A 920 -34.94 -20.80 -14.51
N PRO A 921 -34.74 -21.68 -13.51
CA PRO A 921 -34.24 -23.02 -13.77
C PRO A 921 -35.13 -23.81 -14.73
N MET A 922 -36.41 -23.45 -14.93
CA MET A 922 -37.38 -24.15 -15.80
C MET A 922 -37.26 -25.68 -15.75
N THR A 923 -36.92 -26.24 -14.60
CA THR A 923 -36.51 -27.64 -14.49
C THR A 923 -37.67 -28.53 -14.11
N THR A 924 -37.64 -29.72 -14.70
CA THR A 924 -38.48 -30.83 -14.25
C THR A 924 -37.74 -31.61 -13.15
N LEU A 925 -38.46 -32.44 -12.39
CA LEU A 925 -37.84 -33.36 -11.43
C LEU A 925 -36.73 -34.25 -12.02
N GLU A 926 -36.71 -34.47 -13.34
CA GLU A 926 -35.68 -35.28 -14.01
C GLU A 926 -34.32 -34.58 -14.10
N ASP A 927 -34.29 -33.25 -13.99
CA ASP A 927 -33.09 -32.43 -14.17
C ASP A 927 -32.43 -32.01 -12.84
N SER A 928 -32.98 -32.46 -11.69
CA SER A 928 -32.52 -32.12 -10.34
C SER A 928 -31.50 -33.14 -9.79
N PRO A 929 -30.44 -32.72 -9.06
CA PRO A 929 -30.06 -31.33 -8.76
C PRO A 929 -29.27 -30.67 -9.90
N GLN A 930 -29.39 -29.35 -10.06
CA GLN A 930 -28.56 -28.55 -10.97
C GLN A 930 -27.57 -27.70 -10.18
N THR A 931 -26.38 -27.46 -10.75
CA THR A 931 -25.45 -26.46 -10.23
C THR A 931 -25.55 -25.22 -11.09
N ILE A 932 -25.69 -24.07 -10.45
CA ILE A 932 -25.54 -22.77 -11.08
C ILE A 932 -24.38 -22.04 -10.43
N TYR A 933 -23.78 -21.10 -11.15
CA TYR A 933 -22.80 -20.19 -10.58
C TYR A 933 -23.43 -18.82 -10.41
N VAL A 934 -23.15 -18.20 -9.27
CA VAL A 934 -23.60 -16.86 -8.94
C VAL A 934 -22.39 -15.99 -8.69
N THR A 935 -22.43 -14.76 -9.17
CA THR A 935 -21.50 -13.69 -8.81
C THR A 935 -22.28 -12.52 -8.24
N ALA A 936 -21.67 -11.79 -7.31
CA ALA A 936 -22.17 -10.51 -6.82
C ALA A 936 -21.56 -9.38 -7.64
N VAL A 937 -22.32 -8.33 -7.94
CA VAL A 937 -21.90 -7.14 -8.68
C VAL A 937 -22.20 -5.90 -7.86
N ASN A 938 -21.21 -5.03 -7.67
CA ASN A 938 -21.42 -3.69 -7.15
C ASN A 938 -21.82 -2.75 -8.30
N PRO A 939 -23.04 -2.20 -8.36
CA PRO A 939 -23.50 -1.41 -9.49
C PRO A 939 -22.86 0.00 -9.59
N ASP A 940 -22.24 0.52 -8.52
CA ASP A 940 -21.56 1.83 -8.60
C ASP A 940 -20.13 1.68 -9.11
N THR A 941 -19.47 0.56 -8.80
CA THR A 941 -18.07 0.31 -9.20
C THR A 941 -17.94 -0.63 -10.40
N GLY A 942 -18.97 -1.42 -10.69
CA GLY A 942 -18.95 -2.48 -11.70
C GLY A 942 -18.27 -3.77 -11.24
N CYS A 943 -17.73 -3.83 -10.02
CA CYS A 943 -16.93 -4.97 -9.56
C CYS A 943 -17.74 -6.23 -9.34
N GLU A 944 -17.22 -7.35 -9.83
CA GLU A 944 -17.87 -8.66 -9.80
C GLU A 944 -17.07 -9.66 -8.96
N SER A 945 -17.74 -10.40 -8.08
CA SER A 945 -17.11 -11.39 -7.21
C SER A 945 -16.63 -12.63 -7.96
N GLU A 946 -15.82 -13.46 -7.31
CA GLU A 946 -15.64 -14.84 -7.78
C GLU A 946 -16.98 -15.59 -7.83
N ALA A 947 -17.09 -16.50 -8.80
CA ALA A 947 -18.28 -17.31 -9.02
C ALA A 947 -18.44 -18.38 -7.93
N VAL A 948 -19.55 -18.36 -7.19
CA VAL A 948 -19.90 -19.37 -6.19
C VAL A 948 -20.91 -20.35 -6.76
N ALA A 949 -20.62 -21.65 -6.61
CA ALA A 949 -21.52 -22.72 -7.02
C ALA A 949 -22.69 -22.89 -6.02
N ILE A 950 -23.93 -22.77 -6.51
CA ILE A 950 -25.16 -23.03 -5.75
C ILE A 950 -25.87 -24.25 -6.34
N THR A 951 -26.32 -25.16 -5.49
CA THR A 951 -27.15 -26.29 -5.93
C THR A 951 -28.63 -25.93 -5.88
N VAL A 952 -29.33 -26.07 -7.01
CA VAL A 952 -30.79 -25.95 -7.11
C VAL A 952 -31.41 -27.35 -7.12
N GLU A 953 -32.19 -27.67 -6.11
CA GLU A 953 -32.91 -28.94 -5.98
C GLU A 953 -34.41 -28.76 -6.25
N VAL A 954 -34.92 -29.37 -7.32
CA VAL A 954 -36.36 -29.41 -7.59
C VAL A 954 -37.00 -30.53 -6.79
N ILE A 955 -37.96 -30.19 -5.91
CA ILE A 955 -38.68 -31.11 -5.05
C ILE A 955 -40.16 -31.24 -5.46
N ALA A 956 -40.74 -32.42 -5.25
CA ALA A 956 -42.18 -32.63 -5.37
C ALA A 956 -42.86 -32.18 -4.07
N CYS A 957 -43.69 -31.15 -4.09
CA CYS A 957 -44.42 -30.69 -2.91
C CYS A 957 -45.64 -31.61 -2.69
N GLU A 958 -45.51 -32.57 -1.77
CA GLU A 958 -46.52 -33.60 -1.49
C GLU A 958 -47.45 -33.13 -0.37
N ILE A 959 -48.75 -33.08 -0.63
CA ILE A 959 -49.77 -32.72 0.37
C ILE A 959 -49.90 -33.88 1.37
N ALA A 960 -49.55 -33.65 2.63
CA ALA A 960 -49.92 -34.54 3.72
C ALA A 960 -51.21 -34.04 4.38
N ILE A 961 -52.30 -34.74 4.13
CA ILE A 961 -53.53 -34.54 4.89
C ILE A 961 -53.40 -35.35 6.18
N THR A 962 -53.14 -34.69 7.31
CA THR A 962 -53.53 -35.22 8.61
C THR A 962 -54.99 -34.88 8.81
N ASP A 963 -55.85 -35.78 8.37
CA ASP A 963 -57.31 -35.66 8.47
C ASP A 963 -57.81 -36.63 9.53
N PRO A 964 -57.79 -36.21 10.79
CA PRO A 964 -58.74 -36.70 11.73
C PRO A 964 -59.97 -35.80 11.69
N CYS A 965 -61.12 -36.31 11.19
CA CYS A 965 -62.37 -35.80 11.74
C CYS A 965 -62.29 -35.95 13.27
N ASP A 966 -62.05 -34.84 13.95
CA ASP A 966 -62.03 -34.79 15.40
C ASP A 966 -63.47 -34.52 15.81
N CYS A 967 -64.10 -35.53 16.42
CA CYS A 967 -65.47 -35.41 16.91
C CYS A 967 -65.50 -34.25 17.91
N ASN A 968 -66.18 -33.16 17.55
CA ASN A 968 -66.41 -32.05 18.48
C ASN A 968 -67.42 -32.43 19.58
N ASP A 969 -68.08 -33.60 19.45
CA ASP A 969 -69.14 -34.14 20.31
C ASP A 969 -70.22 -33.09 20.62
N ASP A 970 -70.60 -32.31 19.60
CA ASP A 970 -71.49 -31.17 19.69
C ASP A 970 -72.85 -31.40 18.99
N ALA A 971 -73.09 -32.59 18.44
CA ALA A 971 -74.37 -32.98 17.87
C ALA A 971 -75.48 -32.94 18.93
N SER A 972 -76.66 -32.44 18.56
CA SER A 972 -77.83 -32.47 19.43
C SER A 972 -78.35 -33.90 19.57
N PRO A 973 -79.03 -34.25 20.69
CA PRO A 973 -79.72 -35.53 20.77
C PRO A 973 -80.77 -35.69 19.68
N ILE A 974 -80.74 -36.82 18.98
CA ILE A 974 -81.76 -37.23 18.01
C ILE A 974 -83.06 -37.48 18.78
N VAL A 975 -84.15 -36.88 18.33
CA VAL A 975 -85.46 -37.09 18.96
C VAL A 975 -86.22 -38.13 18.16
N PHE A 976 -86.51 -39.28 18.79
CA PHE A 976 -87.38 -40.32 18.23
C PHE A 976 -88.82 -40.12 18.70
N ASP A 977 -89.70 -39.77 17.77
CA ASP A 977 -91.14 -39.73 18.01
C ASP A 977 -91.74 -41.13 17.80
N ALA A 978 -91.97 -41.83 18.90
CA ALA A 978 -92.54 -43.17 18.89
C ALA A 978 -93.99 -43.22 18.36
N GLU A 979 -94.74 -42.10 18.31
CA GLU A 979 -96.09 -42.06 17.75
C GLU A 979 -96.07 -42.11 16.21
N THR A 980 -95.09 -41.43 15.61
CA THR A 980 -94.97 -41.31 14.15
C THR A 980 -93.90 -42.23 13.55
N GLY A 981 -92.99 -42.75 14.37
CA GLY A 981 -91.83 -43.53 13.96
C GLY A 981 -90.75 -42.70 13.24
N ILE A 982 -90.69 -41.39 13.51
CA ILE A 982 -89.80 -40.45 12.82
C ILE A 982 -88.68 -40.01 13.77
N TYR A 983 -87.45 -40.04 13.28
CA TYR A 983 -86.27 -39.45 13.93
C TYR A 983 -86.05 -38.02 13.40
N THR A 984 -85.68 -37.09 14.28
CA THR A 984 -85.41 -35.69 13.92
C THR A 984 -84.09 -35.21 14.51
N ASN A 985 -83.41 -34.28 13.80
CA ASN A 985 -82.10 -33.72 14.14
C ASN A 985 -80.92 -34.71 14.06
N ALA A 986 -80.90 -35.55 13.01
CA ALA A 986 -79.87 -36.57 12.83
C ALA A 986 -78.50 -36.02 12.42
N ASN A 987 -78.45 -34.88 11.70
CA ASN A 987 -77.21 -34.39 11.09
C ASN A 987 -76.96 -32.91 11.46
N ASP A 988 -76.61 -32.62 12.72
CA ASP A 988 -76.40 -31.24 13.19
C ASP A 988 -75.10 -30.98 13.98
N GLY A 989 -74.20 -31.97 14.05
CA GLY A 989 -72.86 -31.82 14.65
C GLY A 989 -71.83 -31.18 13.73
N THR A 990 -70.62 -31.00 14.27
CA THR A 990 -69.43 -30.55 13.53
C THR A 990 -68.21 -31.43 13.81
N PHE A 991 -67.21 -31.28 12.95
CA PHE A 991 -65.91 -31.96 13.02
C PHE A 991 -64.79 -30.96 12.86
N GLY A 992 -63.77 -31.03 13.72
CA GLY A 992 -62.54 -30.24 13.58
C GLY A 992 -61.59 -30.87 12.55
N GLU A 993 -60.93 -30.02 11.76
CA GLU A 993 -60.07 -30.39 10.62
C GLU A 993 -58.78 -29.57 10.55
N VAL A 994 -57.72 -30.19 10.00
CA VAL A 994 -56.44 -29.52 9.70
C VAL A 994 -55.91 -29.94 8.33
N VAL A 995 -55.80 -28.98 7.41
CA VAL A 995 -55.11 -29.19 6.12
C VAL A 995 -53.68 -28.67 6.24
N ALA A 996 -52.68 -29.51 5.89
CA ALA A 996 -51.27 -29.16 5.91
C ALA A 996 -50.59 -29.39 4.54
N ILE A 997 -49.58 -28.56 4.23
CA ILE A 997 -48.74 -28.63 3.05
C ILE A 997 -47.30 -28.92 3.50
N THR A 998 -46.71 -30.00 2.98
CA THR A 998 -45.38 -30.51 3.33
C THR A 998 -44.53 -30.79 2.08
N GLY A 999 -43.25 -31.10 2.27
CA GLY A 999 -42.38 -31.68 1.24
C GLY A 999 -42.64 -33.19 1.04
N PRO A 1000 -41.94 -33.84 0.10
CA PRO A 1000 -42.10 -35.26 -0.19
C PRO A 1000 -41.73 -36.11 1.03
N GLU A 1001 -42.43 -37.22 1.25
CA GLU A 1001 -42.30 -38.05 2.47
C GLU A 1001 -42.54 -37.27 3.78
N ALA A 1002 -43.35 -36.20 3.74
CA ALA A 1002 -43.62 -35.28 4.85
C ALA A 1002 -42.37 -34.50 5.34
N ALA A 1003 -41.41 -34.25 4.44
CA ALA A 1003 -40.26 -33.40 4.74
C ALA A 1003 -40.66 -31.96 5.09
N ALA A 1004 -39.83 -31.31 5.88
CA ALA A 1004 -39.99 -29.90 6.24
C ALA A 1004 -39.85 -28.99 5.02
N LEU A 1005 -40.81 -28.07 4.85
CA LEU A 1005 -40.73 -26.94 3.95
C LEU A 1005 -40.03 -25.74 4.62
N PRO A 1006 -39.22 -24.98 3.87
CA PRO A 1006 -38.69 -23.69 4.31
C PRO A 1006 -39.80 -22.69 4.69
N ALA A 1007 -39.47 -21.75 5.58
CA ALA A 1007 -40.30 -20.57 5.82
C ALA A 1007 -40.23 -19.61 4.62
N GLY A 1008 -41.26 -18.80 4.41
CA GLY A 1008 -41.27 -17.71 3.41
C GLY A 1008 -42.26 -17.88 2.25
N PHE A 1009 -42.78 -19.08 2.00
CA PHE A 1009 -43.89 -19.28 1.05
C PHE A 1009 -45.19 -18.64 1.53
N ASP A 1010 -46.00 -18.15 0.59
CA ASP A 1010 -47.31 -17.53 0.82
C ASP A 1010 -48.42 -18.36 0.17
N PHE A 1011 -48.93 -19.33 0.94
CA PHE A 1011 -50.08 -20.13 0.51
C PHE A 1011 -51.37 -19.46 0.95
N ARG A 1012 -52.32 -19.29 0.02
CA ARG A 1012 -53.61 -18.67 0.28
C ARG A 1012 -54.76 -19.53 -0.20
N VAL A 1013 -55.86 -19.49 0.54
CA VAL A 1013 -57.11 -20.14 0.16
C VAL A 1013 -57.74 -19.37 -1.00
N LEU A 1014 -57.96 -20.04 -2.14
CA LEU A 1014 -58.59 -19.47 -3.33
C LEU A 1014 -60.11 -19.62 -3.31
N ALA A 1015 -60.59 -20.79 -2.87
CA ALA A 1015 -62.00 -21.13 -2.81
C ALA A 1015 -62.27 -22.09 -1.66
N VAL A 1016 -63.44 -21.97 -1.04
CA VAL A 1016 -63.86 -22.80 0.09
C VAL A 1016 -65.35 -23.10 -0.05
N THR A 1017 -65.74 -24.33 0.27
CA THR A 1017 -67.13 -24.77 0.41
C THR A 1017 -67.25 -25.52 1.74
N ASP A 1018 -68.17 -25.08 2.59
CA ASP A 1018 -68.55 -25.72 3.86
C ASP A 1018 -67.43 -25.96 4.88
N ALA A 1019 -66.24 -25.37 4.69
CA ALA A 1019 -65.20 -25.20 5.71
C ALA A 1019 -65.52 -23.99 6.61
N ILE A 1020 -66.02 -24.26 7.81
CA ILE A 1020 -66.44 -23.28 8.80
C ILE A 1020 -65.21 -22.65 9.46
N GLY A 1021 -65.08 -21.33 9.34
CA GLY A 1021 -63.99 -20.57 9.95
C GLY A 1021 -62.85 -20.21 9.00
N VAL A 1022 -62.92 -20.64 7.74
CA VAL A 1022 -61.97 -20.31 6.67
C VAL A 1022 -62.69 -19.63 5.50
N ALA A 1023 -62.04 -18.66 4.87
CA ALA A 1023 -62.55 -17.90 3.74
C ALA A 1023 -61.50 -17.78 2.62
N ALA A 1024 -61.98 -17.50 1.40
CA ALA A 1024 -61.09 -17.17 0.29
C ALA A 1024 -60.28 -15.90 0.62
N GLY A 1025 -58.96 -15.99 0.46
CA GLY A 1025 -57.97 -14.98 0.81
C GLY A 1025 -57.22 -15.26 2.11
N ASP A 1026 -57.65 -16.23 2.92
CA ASP A 1026 -56.95 -16.58 4.16
C ASP A 1026 -55.57 -17.18 3.85
N VAL A 1027 -54.56 -16.80 4.64
CA VAL A 1027 -53.18 -17.23 4.50
C VAL A 1027 -52.92 -18.41 5.45
N LEU A 1028 -52.25 -19.45 4.95
CA LEU A 1028 -51.87 -20.60 5.78
C LEU A 1028 -50.77 -20.22 6.78
N THR A 1029 -50.80 -20.82 7.97
CA THR A 1029 -49.84 -20.56 9.05
C THR A 1029 -48.66 -21.51 8.97
N TYR A 1030 -47.43 -20.97 9.01
CA TYR A 1030 -46.20 -21.77 9.07
C TYR A 1030 -45.88 -22.21 10.51
N ASP A 1031 -45.68 -23.52 10.72
CA ASP A 1031 -45.19 -24.08 11.99
C ASP A 1031 -43.68 -24.32 11.96
N ALA A 1032 -42.94 -23.35 12.53
CA ALA A 1032 -41.48 -23.38 12.64
C ALA A 1032 -40.94 -24.36 13.71
N PHE A 1033 -41.79 -24.87 14.63
CA PHE A 1033 -41.35 -25.63 15.81
C PHE A 1033 -41.71 -27.11 15.76
N GLY A 1034 -42.68 -27.50 14.93
CA GLY A 1034 -43.20 -28.86 14.88
C GLY A 1034 -42.53 -29.76 13.86
N ASN A 1035 -42.43 -29.36 12.58
CA ASN A 1035 -41.81 -30.11 11.47
C ASN A 1035 -41.63 -29.26 10.18
N GLY A 1036 -41.79 -27.93 10.23
CA GLY A 1036 -41.66 -27.03 9.06
C GLY A 1036 -42.75 -27.25 8.00
N HIS A 1037 -44.00 -26.88 8.27
CA HIS A 1037 -45.10 -27.04 7.30
C HIS A 1037 -46.09 -25.88 7.39
N TYR A 1038 -46.91 -25.71 6.34
CA TYR A 1038 -47.97 -24.71 6.29
C TYR A 1038 -49.31 -25.36 6.55
N SER A 1039 -50.15 -24.76 7.41
CA SER A 1039 -51.44 -25.37 7.77
C SER A 1039 -52.59 -24.37 7.92
N VAL A 1040 -53.80 -24.88 7.79
CA VAL A 1040 -55.05 -24.17 8.12
C VAL A 1040 -55.99 -25.12 8.86
N SER A 1041 -56.59 -24.64 9.94
CA SER A 1041 -57.55 -25.38 10.76
C SER A 1041 -58.95 -24.79 10.64
N PHE A 1042 -59.97 -25.63 10.60
CA PHE A 1042 -61.39 -25.25 10.48
C PHE A 1042 -62.31 -26.34 11.00
N ASP A 1043 -63.61 -26.04 11.13
CA ASP A 1043 -64.63 -27.06 11.38
C ASP A 1043 -65.41 -27.36 10.08
N HIS A 1044 -66.08 -28.50 9.96
CA HIS A 1044 -67.06 -28.73 8.88
C HIS A 1044 -68.36 -29.39 9.40
N PRO A 1045 -69.49 -29.23 8.68
CA PRO A 1045 -70.77 -29.78 9.10
C PRO A 1045 -70.89 -31.29 8.83
N ASP A 1046 -71.63 -31.95 9.72
CA ASP A 1046 -71.97 -33.37 9.71
C ASP A 1046 -72.66 -33.83 8.41
N ASP A 1047 -72.14 -34.89 7.79
CA ASP A 1047 -72.65 -35.54 6.56
C ASP A 1047 -72.74 -34.62 5.32
N VAL A 1048 -72.02 -33.49 5.34
CA VAL A 1048 -71.93 -32.53 4.22
C VAL A 1048 -70.51 -32.49 3.65
N GLY A 1049 -69.50 -32.53 4.53
CA GLY A 1049 -68.09 -32.39 4.18
C GLY A 1049 -67.68 -30.99 3.78
N TYR A 1050 -66.49 -30.87 3.20
CA TYR A 1050 -65.92 -29.60 2.76
C TYR A 1050 -65.11 -29.75 1.46
N SER A 1051 -64.83 -28.62 0.80
CA SER A 1051 -63.77 -28.53 -0.20
C SER A 1051 -63.01 -27.22 -0.09
N ILE A 1052 -61.69 -27.28 -0.14
CA ILE A 1052 -60.79 -26.11 -0.12
C ILE A 1052 -59.87 -26.17 -1.33
N THR A 1053 -59.70 -25.05 -2.01
CA THR A 1053 -58.70 -24.83 -3.06
C THR A 1053 -57.65 -23.86 -2.55
N ILE A 1054 -56.37 -24.23 -2.63
CA ILE A 1054 -55.22 -23.45 -2.15
C ILE A 1054 -54.29 -23.17 -3.32
N GLY A 1055 -53.78 -21.94 -3.40
CA GLY A 1055 -52.78 -21.52 -4.38
C GLY A 1055 -51.56 -20.91 -3.70
N LEU A 1056 -50.42 -20.95 -4.39
CA LEU A 1056 -49.20 -20.25 -3.99
C LEU A 1056 -49.20 -18.84 -4.56
N PHE A 1057 -48.73 -17.87 -3.79
CA PHE A 1057 -48.63 -16.46 -4.18
C PHE A 1057 -47.20 -15.95 -4.06
N GLU A 1058 -46.86 -15.05 -4.97
CA GLU A 1058 -45.65 -14.25 -4.96
C GLU A 1058 -46.05 -12.82 -5.40
N ASP A 1059 -45.67 -11.80 -4.63
CA ASP A 1059 -46.07 -10.39 -4.89
C ASP A 1059 -47.58 -10.18 -5.16
N ASN A 1060 -48.44 -10.87 -4.41
CA ASN A 1060 -49.89 -10.89 -4.60
C ASN A 1060 -50.38 -11.44 -5.95
N GLN A 1061 -49.52 -12.07 -6.76
CA GLN A 1061 -49.90 -12.82 -7.95
C GLN A 1061 -49.88 -14.32 -7.65
N GLN A 1062 -50.89 -15.04 -8.13
CA GLN A 1062 -50.94 -16.49 -7.97
C GLN A 1062 -49.95 -17.16 -8.95
N VAL A 1063 -49.15 -18.09 -8.45
CA VAL A 1063 -48.15 -18.87 -9.19
C VAL A 1063 -48.36 -20.38 -8.96
N GLY A 1064 -47.98 -21.21 -9.94
CA GLY A 1064 -48.13 -22.67 -9.87
C GLY A 1064 -49.57 -23.19 -10.05
N ASP A 1065 -49.77 -24.47 -9.73
CA ASP A 1065 -51.06 -25.18 -9.85
C ASP A 1065 -51.93 -25.03 -8.58
N ASP A 1066 -53.25 -25.21 -8.75
CA ASP A 1066 -54.23 -25.23 -7.66
C ASP A 1066 -54.22 -26.57 -6.92
N PHE A 1067 -54.16 -26.54 -5.59
CA PHE A 1067 -54.33 -27.71 -4.73
C PHE A 1067 -55.78 -27.80 -4.27
N ILE A 1068 -56.50 -28.87 -4.63
CA ILE A 1068 -57.91 -29.08 -4.23
C ILE A 1068 -57.98 -30.23 -3.21
N ILE A 1069 -58.59 -29.95 -2.06
CA ILE A 1069 -58.77 -30.90 -0.95
C ILE A 1069 -60.26 -31.00 -0.63
N SER A 1070 -60.74 -32.19 -0.26
CA SER A 1070 -62.10 -32.43 0.23
C SER A 1070 -62.16 -33.66 1.14
N ASN A 1071 -62.95 -33.57 2.21
CA ASN A 1071 -63.29 -34.70 3.08
C ASN A 1071 -64.77 -34.62 3.50
N VAL A 1072 -65.34 -35.75 3.93
CA VAL A 1072 -66.71 -35.86 4.46
C VAL A 1072 -66.70 -36.77 5.68
N CYS A 1073 -67.27 -36.30 6.80
CA CYS A 1073 -67.38 -37.04 8.05
C CYS A 1073 -68.83 -37.05 8.56
N ALA A 1074 -69.22 -38.13 9.24
CA ALA A 1074 -70.57 -38.28 9.77
C ALA A 1074 -70.62 -38.81 11.21
N TYR A 1075 -71.55 -38.30 12.01
CA TYR A 1075 -71.97 -38.92 13.27
C TYR A 1075 -72.75 -40.20 12.97
N PRO A 1076 -72.75 -41.19 13.90
CA PRO A 1076 -73.66 -42.31 13.76
C PRO A 1076 -75.11 -41.84 13.88
N ASN A 1077 -76.00 -42.45 13.10
CA ASN A 1077 -77.45 -42.19 13.09
C ASN A 1077 -78.25 -43.40 13.61
N PRO A 1078 -78.11 -43.72 14.90
CA PRO A 1078 -78.65 -44.96 15.44
C PRO A 1078 -80.16 -44.91 15.67
N GLU A 1079 -80.79 -46.06 15.46
CA GLU A 1079 -82.21 -46.33 15.71
C GLU A 1079 -82.39 -47.36 16.83
N PHE A 1080 -83.51 -47.30 17.56
CA PHE A 1080 -83.86 -48.33 18.55
C PHE A 1080 -84.20 -49.67 17.86
N ASP A 1081 -83.56 -50.76 18.29
CA ASP A 1081 -83.85 -52.13 17.83
C ASP A 1081 -84.01 -53.12 19.02
N PRO A 1082 -85.20 -53.70 19.25
CA PRO A 1082 -86.43 -53.48 18.48
C PRO A 1082 -86.96 -52.06 18.67
N ALA A 1083 -87.64 -51.55 17.63
CA ALA A 1083 -88.35 -50.27 17.71
C ALA A 1083 -89.31 -50.26 18.91
N LEU A 1084 -89.29 -49.16 19.68
CA LEU A 1084 -90.09 -49.01 20.89
C LEU A 1084 -91.48 -48.48 20.54
N ASP A 1085 -92.50 -49.05 21.18
CA ASP A 1085 -93.87 -48.57 21.07
C ASP A 1085 -94.06 -47.30 21.91
N PRO A 1086 -94.89 -46.35 21.48
CA PRO A 1086 -95.16 -45.12 22.23
C PRO A 1086 -95.91 -45.38 23.54
N ILE A 1087 -96.62 -46.51 23.63
CA ILE A 1087 -97.45 -46.91 24.77
C ILE A 1087 -97.18 -48.39 25.08
N TYR A 1088 -96.80 -48.66 26.33
CA TYR A 1088 -96.76 -50.01 26.90
C TYR A 1088 -97.78 -50.15 28.02
N CYS A 1089 -98.21 -51.38 28.28
CA CYS A 1089 -99.12 -51.66 29.37
C CYS A 1089 -98.36 -52.18 30.59
N ASP A 1090 -98.81 -51.85 31.80
CA ASP A 1090 -98.15 -52.18 33.08
C ASP A 1090 -97.99 -53.69 33.37
N PHE A 1091 -98.51 -54.56 32.49
CA PHE A 1091 -98.39 -56.02 32.54
C PHE A 1091 -97.60 -56.61 31.36
N GLU A 1092 -97.19 -55.79 30.39
CA GLU A 1092 -96.41 -56.26 29.24
C GLU A 1092 -95.01 -56.71 29.69
N PRO A 1093 -94.45 -57.75 29.06
CA PRO A 1093 -93.13 -58.25 29.41
C PRO A 1093 -92.07 -57.19 29.14
N ALA A 1094 -90.99 -57.23 29.92
CA ALA A 1094 -89.82 -56.39 29.68
C ALA A 1094 -89.27 -56.60 28.26
N ILE A 1095 -88.90 -55.50 27.61
CA ILE A 1095 -88.25 -55.48 26.30
C ILE A 1095 -86.79 -55.12 26.49
N THR A 1096 -85.89 -55.97 26.00
CA THR A 1096 -84.46 -55.65 25.98
C THR A 1096 -84.22 -54.44 25.11
N LEU A 1097 -83.55 -53.42 25.65
CA LEU A 1097 -83.19 -52.23 24.87
C LEU A 1097 -81.97 -52.56 24.01
N GLY A 1098 -82.03 -52.17 22.74
CA GLY A 1098 -80.97 -52.32 21.77
C GLY A 1098 -80.99 -51.16 20.79
N GLY A 1099 -79.89 -51.01 20.05
CA GLY A 1099 -79.69 -49.95 19.08
C GLY A 1099 -78.89 -50.48 17.91
N ILE A 1100 -79.25 -50.03 16.70
CA ILE A 1100 -78.56 -50.34 15.44
C ILE A 1100 -78.33 -49.04 14.68
N ASP A 1101 -77.31 -49.01 13.85
CA ASP A 1101 -77.11 -47.99 12.83
C ASP A 1101 -76.72 -48.76 11.55
N ASP A 1102 -77.52 -48.62 10.50
CA ASP A 1102 -77.31 -49.36 9.24
C ASP A 1102 -76.13 -48.78 8.44
N ASP A 1103 -75.75 -47.52 8.70
CA ASP A 1103 -74.64 -46.83 8.03
C ASP A 1103 -73.30 -47.04 8.77
N ASP A 1104 -73.34 -47.37 10.07
CA ASP A 1104 -72.18 -47.83 10.85
C ASP A 1104 -71.84 -49.31 10.54
N VAL A 1105 -71.09 -49.51 9.46
CA VAL A 1105 -70.68 -50.85 8.96
C VAL A 1105 -69.87 -51.69 9.95
N ASN A 1106 -69.20 -51.06 10.92
CA ASN A 1106 -68.40 -51.74 11.94
C ASN A 1106 -69.19 -51.95 13.25
N GLY A 1107 -70.37 -51.35 13.36
CA GLY A 1107 -71.26 -51.41 14.51
C GLY A 1107 -70.73 -50.66 15.73
N PRO A 1108 -71.49 -50.59 16.82
CA PRO A 1108 -71.13 -49.73 17.94
C PRO A 1108 -69.96 -50.29 18.74
N THR A 1109 -69.05 -49.39 19.15
CA THR A 1109 -68.10 -49.67 20.23
C THR A 1109 -68.83 -49.84 21.56
N SER A 1110 -69.88 -49.05 21.78
CA SER A 1110 -70.76 -49.20 22.94
C SER A 1110 -72.16 -48.67 22.68
N VAL A 1111 -73.17 -49.32 23.28
CA VAL A 1111 -74.54 -48.81 23.35
C VAL A 1111 -74.99 -48.92 24.80
N THR A 1112 -75.43 -47.81 25.37
CA THR A 1112 -75.95 -47.76 26.74
C THR A 1112 -77.29 -47.06 26.78
N PHE A 1113 -78.11 -47.39 27.78
CA PHE A 1113 -79.45 -46.82 27.91
C PHE A 1113 -79.67 -46.28 29.30
N THR A 1114 -80.47 -45.21 29.39
CA THR A 1114 -81.05 -44.76 30.64
C THR A 1114 -82.56 -44.62 30.53
N VAL A 1115 -83.27 -44.88 31.64
CA VAL A 1115 -84.69 -44.62 31.80
C VAL A 1115 -84.86 -43.61 32.93
N ASN A 1116 -85.36 -42.41 32.62
CA ASN A 1116 -85.38 -41.25 33.51
C ASN A 1116 -84.01 -41.00 34.18
N GLY A 1117 -82.92 -41.12 33.40
CA GLY A 1117 -81.54 -40.92 33.85
C GLY A 1117 -80.92 -42.07 34.65
N ASN A 1118 -81.61 -43.20 34.85
CA ASN A 1118 -81.04 -44.39 35.51
C ASN A 1118 -80.63 -45.43 34.47
N THR A 1119 -79.42 -46.00 34.58
CA THR A 1119 -78.94 -47.04 33.66
C THR A 1119 -79.92 -48.21 33.57
N ALA A 1120 -80.24 -48.60 32.34
CA ALA A 1120 -81.14 -49.70 32.02
C ALA A 1120 -80.56 -50.59 30.91
N VAL A 1121 -80.98 -51.84 30.88
CA VAL A 1121 -80.70 -52.81 29.78
C VAL A 1121 -82.00 -53.34 29.15
N ALA A 1122 -83.13 -52.98 29.73
CA ALA A 1122 -84.46 -53.34 29.30
C ALA A 1122 -85.46 -52.27 29.78
N PHE A 1123 -86.51 -52.05 29.01
CA PHE A 1123 -87.69 -51.32 29.43
C PHE A 1123 -88.70 -52.31 30.01
N ASP A 1124 -88.95 -52.25 31.32
CA ASP A 1124 -89.85 -53.17 32.03
C ASP A 1124 -91.04 -52.40 32.61
N PRO A 1125 -92.18 -52.34 31.87
CA PRO A 1125 -93.39 -51.64 32.30
C PRO A 1125 -93.92 -52.11 33.66
N THR A 1126 -93.71 -53.38 34.01
CA THR A 1126 -94.22 -53.98 35.25
C THR A 1126 -93.49 -53.47 36.50
N THR A 1127 -92.23 -53.09 36.34
CA THR A 1127 -91.39 -52.57 37.44
C THR A 1127 -91.41 -51.05 37.51
N LEU A 1128 -91.55 -50.39 36.37
CA LEU A 1128 -91.65 -48.94 36.27
C LEU A 1128 -93.00 -48.45 36.80
N GLY A 1129 -94.10 -49.13 36.44
CA GLY A 1129 -95.47 -48.73 36.80
C GLY A 1129 -95.99 -47.59 35.92
N GLU A 1130 -97.24 -47.17 36.15
CA GLU A 1130 -97.91 -46.15 35.34
C GLU A 1130 -97.12 -44.81 35.34
N GLY A 1131 -96.90 -44.23 34.16
CA GLY A 1131 -96.16 -42.96 34.05
C GLY A 1131 -95.62 -42.67 32.65
N VAL A 1132 -94.97 -41.52 32.52
CA VAL A 1132 -94.20 -41.15 31.31
C VAL A 1132 -92.73 -41.35 31.64
N TYR A 1133 -92.02 -42.04 30.76
CA TYR A 1133 -90.61 -42.41 30.93
C TYR A 1133 -89.81 -41.91 29.74
N GLU A 1134 -88.77 -41.16 30.02
CA GLU A 1134 -87.77 -40.78 29.04
C GLU A 1134 -86.76 -41.92 28.92
N VAL A 1135 -86.58 -42.43 27.70
CA VAL A 1135 -85.58 -43.43 27.37
C VAL A 1135 -84.52 -42.73 26.51
N VAL A 1136 -83.28 -42.75 27.00
CA VAL A 1136 -82.12 -42.21 26.27
C VAL A 1136 -81.22 -43.37 25.89
N MET A 1137 -80.92 -43.50 24.60
CA MET A 1137 -79.85 -44.33 24.07
C MET A 1137 -78.63 -43.45 23.85
N THR A 1138 -77.49 -43.87 24.37
CA THR A 1138 -76.18 -43.30 24.02
C THR A 1138 -75.46 -44.35 23.19
N TYR A 1139 -75.20 -44.04 21.92
CA TYR A 1139 -74.56 -44.92 20.94
C TYR A 1139 -73.20 -44.32 20.57
N THR A 1140 -72.13 -45.09 20.75
CA THR A 1140 -70.79 -44.72 20.29
C THR A 1140 -70.42 -45.67 19.16
N GLY A 1141 -70.30 -45.13 17.94
CA GLY A 1141 -69.95 -45.90 16.75
C GLY A 1141 -68.56 -46.54 16.87
N ALA A 1142 -68.24 -47.49 16.00
CA ALA A 1142 -66.85 -47.91 15.80
C ALA A 1142 -66.18 -47.04 14.75
N ASP A 1143 -64.87 -46.81 14.93
CA ASP A 1143 -64.02 -46.25 13.89
C ASP A 1143 -64.05 -47.18 12.66
N ASP A 1144 -64.25 -46.60 11.48
CA ASP A 1144 -64.26 -47.32 10.20
C ASP A 1144 -62.87 -47.89 9.82
N GLY A 1145 -61.82 -47.49 10.55
CA GLY A 1145 -60.44 -47.91 10.39
C GLY A 1145 -59.68 -47.13 9.32
N GLN A 1146 -60.29 -46.07 8.78
CA GLN A 1146 -59.72 -45.24 7.71
C GLN A 1146 -59.04 -43.99 8.25
N GLY A 1147 -59.00 -43.85 9.57
CA GLY A 1147 -58.25 -42.79 10.21
C GLY A 1147 -58.80 -41.41 9.89
N GLY A 1148 -60.12 -41.26 9.67
CA GLY A 1148 -60.83 -39.98 9.49
C GLY A 1148 -61.05 -39.58 8.04
N ILE A 1149 -60.40 -40.28 7.13
CA ILE A 1149 -60.33 -39.86 5.74
C ILE A 1149 -61.41 -40.56 4.93
N SER A 1150 -62.27 -39.77 4.28
CA SER A 1150 -63.17 -40.24 3.24
C SER A 1150 -62.36 -40.80 2.07
N PRO A 1151 -62.50 -42.08 1.69
CA PRO A 1151 -61.66 -42.70 0.66
C PRO A 1151 -61.81 -42.11 -0.74
N ASP A 1152 -62.94 -41.45 -0.99
CA ASP A 1152 -63.29 -40.86 -2.29
C ASP A 1152 -63.76 -39.40 -2.16
N GLY A 1153 -63.63 -38.79 -0.97
CA GLY A 1153 -64.09 -37.44 -0.68
C GLY A 1153 -65.61 -37.26 -0.69
N THR A 1154 -66.39 -38.34 -0.74
CA THR A 1154 -67.86 -38.30 -0.80
C THR A 1154 -68.55 -39.32 0.10
N THR A 1155 -67.90 -40.46 0.37
CA THR A 1155 -68.37 -41.47 1.31
C THR A 1155 -67.97 -41.03 2.71
N PRO A 1156 -68.92 -40.76 3.63
CA PRO A 1156 -68.58 -40.26 4.96
C PRO A 1156 -67.63 -41.21 5.71
N ALA A 1157 -66.61 -40.65 6.34
CA ALA A 1157 -65.77 -41.37 7.28
C ALA A 1157 -66.43 -41.38 8.67
N TYR A 1158 -66.45 -42.55 9.32
CA TYR A 1158 -67.04 -42.71 10.65
C TYR A 1158 -65.94 -42.90 11.69
N ARG A 1159 -65.86 -41.96 12.64
CA ARG A 1159 -64.77 -41.87 13.63
C ARG A 1159 -65.09 -42.40 15.01
N GLY A 1160 -66.26 -43.03 15.14
CA GLY A 1160 -66.77 -43.53 16.41
C GLY A 1160 -67.24 -42.43 17.36
N CYS A 1161 -67.78 -41.33 16.82
CA CYS A 1161 -68.39 -40.27 17.62
C CYS A 1161 -69.58 -40.80 18.44
N THR A 1162 -69.94 -40.08 19.50
CA THR A 1162 -71.05 -40.46 20.37
C THR A 1162 -72.31 -39.67 20.03
N GLN A 1163 -73.40 -40.39 19.74
CA GLN A 1163 -74.72 -39.81 19.47
C GLN A 1163 -75.73 -40.26 20.53
N GLU A 1164 -76.55 -39.31 21.00
CA GLU A 1164 -77.69 -39.62 21.86
C GLU A 1164 -79.00 -39.66 21.06
N VAL A 1165 -79.89 -40.59 21.41
CA VAL A 1165 -81.25 -40.68 20.91
C VAL A 1165 -82.22 -40.72 22.08
N VAL A 1166 -83.20 -39.81 22.08
CA VAL A 1166 -84.15 -39.64 23.17
C VAL A 1166 -85.57 -39.94 22.69
N THR A 1167 -86.32 -40.70 23.47
CA THR A 1167 -87.75 -40.91 23.25
C THR A 1167 -88.55 -40.89 24.55
N SER A 1168 -89.85 -40.60 24.45
CA SER A 1168 -90.77 -40.56 25.58
C SER A 1168 -91.83 -41.64 25.42
N ILE A 1169 -91.91 -42.54 26.40
CA ILE A 1169 -92.79 -43.70 26.39
C ILE A 1169 -93.80 -43.58 27.52
N VAL A 1170 -95.06 -43.92 27.26
CA VAL A 1170 -96.13 -43.93 28.26
C VAL A 1170 -96.41 -45.37 28.71
N VAL A 1171 -96.44 -45.61 30.02
CA VAL A 1171 -96.93 -46.86 30.61
C VAL A 1171 -98.34 -46.64 31.16
N GLU A 1172 -99.33 -47.36 30.63
CA GLU A 1172 -100.74 -47.30 31.02
C GLU A 1172 -101.21 -48.55 31.81
N PRO A 1173 -102.22 -48.44 32.68
CA PRO A 1173 -102.91 -49.61 33.24
C PRO A 1173 -103.76 -50.32 32.17
N VAL A 1174 -104.28 -51.52 32.47
CA VAL A 1174 -105.17 -52.30 31.60
C VAL A 1174 -106.38 -51.49 31.08
N GLU A 1175 -106.27 -50.88 29.90
CA GLU A 1175 -107.30 -50.12 29.19
C GLU A 1175 -107.51 -50.64 27.75
N ILE A 1176 -108.52 -50.14 27.03
CA ILE A 1176 -108.85 -50.62 25.67
C ILE A 1176 -107.71 -50.38 24.67
N SER A 1177 -106.85 -49.38 24.93
CA SER A 1177 -105.61 -49.10 24.19
C SER A 1177 -104.61 -50.27 24.20
N CYS A 1178 -104.67 -51.14 25.22
CA CYS A 1178 -103.71 -52.21 25.51
C CYS A 1178 -104.03 -53.59 24.92
N ILE A 1179 -105.09 -53.73 24.10
CA ILE A 1179 -105.60 -55.06 23.70
C ILE A 1179 -105.46 -55.26 22.19
N SER A 1180 -104.28 -55.69 21.73
CA SER A 1180 -104.08 -56.18 20.36
C SER A 1180 -104.32 -57.70 20.30
N ASN A 1181 -105.47 -58.12 19.74
CA ASN A 1181 -105.91 -59.51 19.48
C ASN A 1181 -106.54 -60.32 20.64
N VAL A 1182 -107.81 -60.04 20.97
CA VAL A 1182 -108.61 -61.01 21.74
C VAL A 1182 -109.10 -62.13 20.83
N ASN A 1183 -108.54 -63.33 20.99
CA ASN A 1183 -109.07 -64.56 20.39
C ASN A 1183 -110.21 -65.11 21.27
N VAL A 1184 -111.44 -64.70 21.01
CA VAL A 1184 -112.63 -65.19 21.74
C VAL A 1184 -113.03 -66.56 21.20
N THR A 1185 -112.85 -67.62 22.00
CA THR A 1185 -113.45 -68.94 21.71
C THR A 1185 -114.75 -69.08 22.50
N LEU A 1186 -115.89 -69.18 21.81
CA LEU A 1186 -117.21 -69.40 22.44
C LEU A 1186 -117.59 -70.90 22.43
N GLY A 1187 -117.88 -71.45 23.61
CA GLY A 1187 -118.67 -72.68 23.80
C GLY A 1187 -119.07 -72.80 25.27
N GLU A 1188 -120.31 -73.06 25.67
CA GLU A 1188 -121.59 -73.41 25.00
C GLU A 1188 -122.66 -72.33 25.24
#